data_AF-A0A661ZCS4-F1
#
_entry.id   AF-A0A661ZCS4-F1
#
_cell.length_a   1.000
_cell.length_b   1.000
_cell.length_c   1.000
_cell.angle_alpha   90.00
_cell.angle_beta   90.00
_cell.angle_gamma   90.00
#
_symmetry.space_group_name_H-M   'P 1'
#
loop_
_entity.id
_entity.type
_entity.pdbx_description
1 polymer ?
#
loop_
_entity_poly.entity_id
_entity_poly.type
_entity_poly.pdbx_seq_one_letter_code
_entity_poly.pdbx_strand_id
1 'polypeptide(L)'
;MIQFNFKFFIVALSIFIFTESFSQPVITIDPNNPTSVEKYDMIEIAFDIVFYGDPPQPNYYDPEEVDVYCVFTNTETGTTEQVNAFYYIGYDRSSYPNPGVPKPWNFIETLTETTANKGWRIRFSPEIETYENDDNWTFSITAINHNAGTTATTGDYSFKCTPSDRKGFIGISQSNNRYFEYSNGGNYMPIGQNVGWYYWKGAVKDNESLGDMDEPFGTYEYDCYIEELNNNQANYFRNWIGHYRSLSITPCWDYEENKFFYNEINQKDAWRMDYIVEETGNSSPRINIMPCFFTHQVFKGEGWNQQWETGFNPYSIASGEGTCTNPWDFFTNEDAKQVTKNAFRYIVARWGYATNILSWELFNEVDKLLYDVPGFPDGTNLHQIKVWHQDMYEYITEDLGDNHLVSTSFSGLATTTNFDIVADEMDFVQSHRYWDANDDKINKRSFVLAENHLEDFHEVPYLFGETGFFSHTSSGSENDPHGYQNHCMNFASLFTGAVGATAYWWWRDAYTHNYAQHYKPVSEFASNLELFHDSYSYTYVVQEPPDPNPEPDPDYNQVTHLTYMVSENNEFVAGWGQDDDFEFNSLLLDSNTLYLNTFLNVNPDNRPDYFENRNITIDGLKQGYYKLRWFNTEDGTEIESQANLVNVVGSTVDITVPPHYFDTPYGDFLFIMDYIDADIAFWKHPYVFYQNKEQNGSFTPEIDRVVVQWQLTEPKGCIFDWGLDESYGLPGE
;
A
#
# COMPACT_ATOMS: atom_id res chain seq x y z
N MET A 1 -68.71 20.32 -59.28
CA MET A 1 -68.60 19.35 -58.17
C MET A 1 -67.25 18.69 -58.29
N ILE A 2 -66.32 19.03 -57.41
CA ILE A 2 -65.08 18.34 -56.97
C ILE A 2 -64.24 19.47 -56.34
N GLN A 3 -64.54 19.73 -55.08
CA GLN A 3 -63.70 20.46 -54.15
C GLN A 3 -63.93 19.78 -52.80
N PHE A 4 -63.17 18.72 -52.55
CA PHE A 4 -63.08 18.09 -51.26
C PHE A 4 -61.60 17.78 -51.00
N ASN A 5 -61.18 18.04 -49.77
CA ASN A 5 -59.96 17.55 -49.12
C ASN A 5 -58.62 18.26 -49.42
N PHE A 6 -58.50 19.51 -48.96
CA PHE A 6 -57.19 20.06 -48.58
C PHE A 6 -57.13 20.61 -47.14
N LYS A 7 -58.29 20.86 -46.50
CA LYS A 7 -58.32 21.40 -45.12
C LYS A 7 -58.26 20.34 -44.00
N PHE A 8 -58.49 19.06 -44.31
CA PHE A 8 -58.38 17.98 -43.32
C PHE A 8 -56.96 17.44 -43.15
N PHE A 9 -56.07 17.68 -44.14
CA PHE A 9 -54.69 17.21 -44.07
C PHE A 9 -53.81 18.09 -43.17
N ILE A 10 -54.12 19.39 -43.07
CA ILE A 10 -53.34 20.33 -42.26
C ILE A 10 -53.72 20.25 -40.78
N VAL A 11 -54.97 19.92 -40.44
CA VAL A 11 -55.38 19.73 -39.03
C VAL A 11 -54.92 18.39 -38.48
N ALA A 12 -54.81 17.34 -39.31
CA ALA A 12 -54.20 16.07 -38.92
C ALA A 12 -52.67 16.18 -38.73
N LEU A 13 -51.99 17.03 -39.51
CA LEU A 13 -50.57 17.34 -39.30
C LEU A 13 -50.32 18.27 -38.10
N SER A 14 -51.33 19.02 -37.65
CA SER A 14 -51.25 19.90 -36.47
C SER A 14 -51.50 19.17 -35.16
N ILE A 15 -51.97 17.92 -35.20
CA ILE A 15 -52.25 17.06 -34.02
C ILE A 15 -51.20 15.94 -33.88
N PHE A 16 -50.29 15.79 -34.86
CA PHE A 16 -49.12 14.89 -34.80
C PHE A 16 -47.79 15.65 -34.68
N ILE A 17 -47.83 16.92 -34.27
CA ILE A 17 -46.69 17.55 -33.59
C ILE A 17 -47.06 17.56 -32.10
N PHE A 18 -47.18 16.36 -31.52
CA PHE A 18 -46.66 16.25 -30.16
C PHE A 18 -45.16 16.44 -30.35
N THR A 19 -44.69 17.67 -30.14
CA THR A 19 -43.38 17.79 -29.54
C THR A 19 -43.47 16.95 -28.28
N GLU A 20 -42.95 15.74 -28.30
CA GLU A 20 -42.41 15.18 -27.08
C GLU A 20 -41.36 16.20 -26.65
N SER A 21 -41.79 17.17 -25.85
CA SER A 21 -40.91 18.01 -25.10
C SER A 21 -40.25 17.05 -24.11
N PHE A 22 -39.17 16.39 -24.56
CA PHE A 22 -38.27 15.67 -23.69
C PHE A 22 -37.87 16.68 -22.62
N SER A 23 -38.42 16.48 -21.43
CA SER A 23 -38.18 17.41 -20.32
C SER A 23 -36.72 17.23 -19.92
N GLN A 24 -36.01 18.34 -19.75
CA GLN A 24 -34.62 18.29 -19.29
C GLN A 24 -34.55 17.57 -17.95
N PRO A 25 -33.42 16.90 -17.63
CA PRO A 25 -33.21 16.34 -16.29
C PRO A 25 -33.47 17.39 -15.22
N VAL A 26 -34.11 17.01 -14.11
CA VAL A 26 -34.31 17.90 -12.97
C VAL A 26 -33.37 17.47 -11.85
N ILE A 27 -32.40 18.32 -11.55
CA ILE A 27 -31.40 18.12 -10.48
C ILE A 27 -31.89 18.82 -9.21
N THR A 28 -32.01 18.08 -8.11
CA THR A 28 -32.40 18.60 -6.79
C THR A 28 -31.31 18.33 -5.77
N ILE A 29 -30.59 19.36 -5.35
CA ILE A 29 -29.51 19.25 -4.35
C ILE A 29 -30.12 19.12 -2.95
N ASP A 30 -29.57 18.21 -2.12
CA ASP A 30 -29.93 18.10 -0.71
C ASP A 30 -29.54 19.39 0.04
N PRO A 31 -30.50 20.07 0.71
CA PRO A 31 -30.19 21.30 1.46
C PRO A 31 -29.29 21.08 2.69
N ASN A 32 -29.02 19.85 3.10
CA ASN A 32 -28.17 19.51 4.25
C ASN A 32 -26.71 19.25 3.88
N ASN A 33 -26.32 19.47 2.62
CA ASN A 33 -24.93 19.29 2.20
C ASN A 33 -23.96 20.17 3.02
N PRO A 34 -22.75 19.67 3.30
CA PRO A 34 -21.72 20.42 4.01
C PRO A 34 -21.35 21.72 3.28
N THR A 35 -21.06 22.76 4.05
CA THR A 35 -20.63 24.08 3.56
C THR A 35 -19.16 24.38 3.86
N SER A 36 -18.48 23.45 4.53
CA SER A 36 -17.06 23.53 4.87
C SER A 36 -16.48 22.13 4.97
N VAL A 37 -15.20 21.99 4.62
CA VAL A 37 -14.42 20.76 4.71
C VAL A 37 -12.95 21.11 4.97
N GLU A 38 -12.21 20.22 5.63
CA GLU A 38 -10.76 20.36 5.77
C GLU A 38 -10.05 19.98 4.46
N LYS A 39 -8.89 20.59 4.20
CA LYS A 39 -7.99 20.17 3.13
C LYS A 39 -7.68 18.68 3.27
N TYR A 40 -7.75 17.95 2.16
CA TYR A 40 -7.62 16.49 2.07
C TYR A 40 -8.71 15.66 2.76
N ASP A 41 -9.77 16.29 3.26
CA ASP A 41 -10.96 15.59 3.77
C ASP A 41 -12.09 15.57 2.74
N MET A 42 -13.05 14.67 2.91
CA MET A 42 -14.13 14.49 1.95
C MET A 42 -15.22 15.55 2.11
N ILE A 43 -15.58 16.21 1.00
CA ILE A 43 -16.88 16.83 0.84
C ILE A 43 -17.78 15.92 -0.01
N GLU A 44 -18.88 15.44 0.57
CA GLU A 44 -19.91 14.67 -0.15
C GLU A 44 -21.12 15.56 -0.45
N ILE A 45 -21.49 15.65 -1.72
CA ILE A 45 -22.68 16.38 -2.18
C ILE A 45 -23.74 15.36 -2.59
N ALA A 46 -24.83 15.31 -1.83
CA ALA A 46 -26.01 14.49 -2.12
C ALA A 46 -27.06 15.26 -2.94
N PHE A 47 -27.62 14.59 -3.93
CA PHE A 47 -28.65 15.15 -4.81
C PHE A 47 -29.47 14.05 -5.50
N ASP A 48 -30.64 14.44 -6.00
CA ASP A 48 -31.51 13.58 -6.81
C ASP A 48 -31.60 14.09 -8.24
N ILE A 49 -31.75 13.16 -9.18
CA ILE A 49 -32.04 13.47 -10.58
C ILE A 49 -33.30 12.75 -11.02
N VAL A 50 -34.23 13.49 -11.63
CA VAL A 50 -35.34 12.92 -12.38
C VAL A 50 -35.01 13.00 -13.87
N PHE A 51 -34.81 11.84 -14.50
CA PHE A 51 -34.69 11.71 -15.94
C PHE A 51 -36.08 11.56 -16.57
N TYR A 52 -36.26 12.14 -17.76
CA TYR A 52 -37.46 11.99 -18.58
C TYR A 52 -37.05 11.39 -19.93
N GLY A 53 -37.87 10.48 -20.48
CA GLY A 53 -37.60 9.83 -21.76
C GLY A 53 -38.05 8.36 -21.78
N ASP A 54 -37.64 7.67 -22.84
CA ASP A 54 -37.76 6.21 -23.00
C ASP A 54 -36.32 5.65 -23.21
N PRO A 55 -35.82 4.76 -22.34
CA PRO A 55 -36.49 4.19 -21.16
C PRO A 55 -36.74 5.23 -20.06
N PRO A 56 -37.82 5.06 -19.26
CA PRO A 56 -38.15 5.98 -18.17
C PRO A 56 -37.13 5.97 -17.01
N GLN A 57 -36.25 4.96 -16.98
CA GLN A 57 -35.08 4.89 -16.11
C GLN A 57 -33.90 4.36 -16.94
N PRO A 58 -32.93 5.20 -17.30
CA PRO A 58 -31.72 4.78 -18.00
C PRO A 58 -30.78 3.98 -17.07
N ASN A 59 -29.79 3.30 -17.64
CA ASN A 59 -28.73 2.69 -16.86
C ASN A 59 -27.83 3.76 -16.23
N TYR A 60 -27.80 3.84 -14.90
CA TYR A 60 -27.00 4.84 -14.18
C TYR A 60 -25.50 4.53 -14.14
N TYR A 61 -25.12 3.32 -14.57
CA TYR A 61 -23.73 2.86 -14.58
C TYR A 61 -23.09 2.95 -15.96
N ASP A 62 -23.85 3.39 -16.97
CA ASP A 62 -23.38 3.56 -18.34
C ASP A 62 -23.36 5.04 -18.75
N PRO A 63 -22.17 5.68 -18.85
CA PRO A 63 -22.06 7.07 -19.28
C PRO A 63 -22.52 7.30 -20.73
N GLU A 64 -22.62 6.25 -21.57
CA GLU A 64 -23.19 6.39 -22.92
C GLU A 64 -24.72 6.54 -22.89
N GLU A 65 -25.39 6.17 -21.78
CA GLU A 65 -26.80 6.43 -21.55
C GLU A 65 -27.03 7.70 -20.73
N VAL A 66 -26.33 7.83 -19.60
CA VAL A 66 -26.42 8.97 -18.69
C VAL A 66 -25.05 9.32 -18.12
N ASP A 67 -24.63 10.56 -18.39
CA ASP A 67 -23.39 11.12 -17.85
C ASP A 67 -23.70 12.25 -16.86
N VAL A 68 -23.19 12.10 -15.64
CA VAL A 68 -23.37 13.07 -14.56
C VAL A 68 -22.01 13.38 -13.95
N TYR A 69 -21.70 14.68 -13.87
CA TYR A 69 -20.43 15.17 -13.31
C TYR A 69 -20.62 16.55 -12.68
N CYS A 70 -19.61 16.93 -11.91
CA CYS A 70 -19.50 18.20 -11.21
C CYS A 70 -18.21 18.89 -11.60
N VAL A 71 -18.27 20.20 -11.86
CA VAL A 71 -17.06 21.01 -12.03
C VAL A 71 -16.84 21.81 -10.76
N PHE A 72 -15.76 21.51 -10.06
CA PHE A 72 -15.24 22.29 -8.94
C PHE A 72 -14.31 23.37 -9.46
N THR A 73 -14.33 24.55 -8.86
CA THR A 73 -13.45 25.66 -9.23
C THR A 73 -12.95 26.35 -7.97
N ASN A 74 -11.64 26.42 -7.81
CA ASN A 74 -11.04 27.24 -6.77
C ASN A 74 -11.14 28.72 -7.20
N THR A 75 -11.77 29.56 -6.39
CA THR A 75 -12.07 30.95 -6.76
C THR A 75 -10.85 31.88 -6.67
N GLU A 76 -9.79 31.45 -5.98
CA GLU A 76 -8.55 32.22 -5.82
C GLU A 76 -7.56 31.95 -6.95
N THR A 77 -7.35 30.68 -7.32
CA THR A 77 -6.41 30.28 -8.38
C THR A 77 -7.07 30.20 -9.76
N GLY A 78 -8.40 29.99 -9.80
CA GLY A 78 -9.13 29.67 -11.03
C GLY A 78 -8.93 28.23 -11.51
N THR A 79 -8.27 27.38 -10.74
CA THR A 79 -8.10 25.94 -11.06
C THR A 79 -9.46 25.26 -11.08
N THR A 80 -9.70 24.40 -12.07
CA THR A 80 -10.94 23.65 -12.22
C THR A 80 -10.69 22.15 -12.23
N GLU A 81 -11.55 21.39 -11.57
CA GLU A 81 -11.48 19.93 -11.50
C GLU A 81 -12.86 19.35 -11.81
N GLN A 82 -12.93 18.39 -12.72
CA GLN A 82 -14.16 17.70 -13.05
C GLN A 82 -14.20 16.39 -12.28
N VAL A 83 -15.23 16.20 -11.47
CA VAL A 83 -15.45 14.97 -10.71
C VAL A 83 -16.75 14.34 -11.15
N ASN A 84 -16.65 13.07 -11.49
CA ASN A 84 -17.77 12.25 -11.91
C ASN A 84 -18.72 11.95 -10.73
N ALA A 85 -20.02 12.04 -10.96
CA ALA A 85 -21.01 11.60 -9.99
C ALA A 85 -21.25 10.08 -10.12
N PHE A 86 -21.77 9.48 -9.05
CA PHE A 86 -22.14 8.06 -9.00
C PHE A 86 -23.49 7.88 -8.31
N TYR A 87 -24.20 6.80 -8.66
CA TYR A 87 -25.42 6.41 -7.97
C TYR A 87 -25.11 5.61 -6.71
N TYR A 88 -25.75 5.97 -5.60
CA TYR A 88 -25.49 5.43 -4.28
C TYR A 88 -26.73 4.78 -3.67
N ILE A 89 -26.52 3.64 -3.00
CA ILE A 89 -27.49 3.03 -2.10
C ILE A 89 -26.81 2.82 -0.74
N GLY A 90 -27.37 3.43 0.31
CA GLY A 90 -26.91 3.25 1.67
C GLY A 90 -27.48 2.00 2.35
N TYR A 91 -26.70 1.42 3.25
CA TYR A 91 -27.08 0.25 4.04
C TYR A 91 -26.85 0.49 5.54
N ASP A 92 -27.73 -0.07 6.36
CA ASP A 92 -27.51 -0.23 7.79
C ASP A 92 -26.78 -1.55 8.04
N ARG A 93 -25.59 -1.47 8.63
CA ARG A 93 -24.77 -2.62 9.02
C ARG A 93 -25.19 -3.16 10.38
N SER A 94 -25.39 -4.46 10.45
CA SER A 94 -25.65 -5.20 11.69
C SER A 94 -24.99 -6.57 11.64
N SER A 95 -24.99 -7.29 12.77
CA SER A 95 -24.52 -8.67 12.81
C SER A 95 -25.27 -9.54 13.82
N TYR A 96 -25.09 -10.85 13.68
CA TYR A 96 -25.44 -11.83 14.70
C TYR A 96 -24.26 -12.77 14.97
N PRO A 97 -24.18 -13.35 16.19
CA PRO A 97 -23.08 -14.23 16.56
C PRO A 97 -23.05 -15.51 15.71
N ASN A 98 -21.84 -16.01 15.45
CA ASN A 98 -21.55 -17.33 14.89
C ASN A 98 -20.92 -18.23 15.97
N PRO A 99 -21.74 -18.93 16.80
CA PRO A 99 -21.25 -19.56 18.02
C PRO A 99 -20.26 -20.70 17.74
N GLY A 100 -19.17 -20.74 18.52
CA GLY A 100 -18.14 -21.77 18.41
C GLY A 100 -17.12 -21.55 17.30
N VAL A 101 -17.17 -20.41 16.61
CA VAL A 101 -16.16 -19.97 15.64
C VAL A 101 -15.34 -18.84 16.26
N PRO A 102 -13.99 -18.87 16.20
CA PRO A 102 -13.15 -17.81 16.76
C PRO A 102 -13.21 -16.53 15.93
N LYS A 103 -12.74 -15.41 16.51
CA LYS A 103 -12.43 -14.20 15.74
C LYS A 103 -11.42 -14.53 14.62
N PRO A 104 -11.52 -13.88 13.44
CA PRO A 104 -12.44 -12.79 13.11
C PRO A 104 -13.82 -13.27 12.61
N TRP A 105 -14.05 -14.59 12.54
CA TRP A 105 -15.23 -15.22 11.91
C TRP A 105 -16.41 -15.49 12.87
N ASN A 106 -16.42 -14.83 14.02
CA ASN A 106 -17.40 -15.06 15.10
C ASN A 106 -18.68 -14.24 14.95
N PHE A 107 -18.80 -13.44 13.89
CA PHE A 107 -19.99 -12.66 13.54
C PHE A 107 -20.33 -12.83 12.07
N ILE A 108 -21.62 -12.87 11.77
CA ILE A 108 -22.15 -12.86 10.40
C ILE A 108 -22.76 -11.49 10.17
N GLU A 109 -22.41 -10.86 9.05
CA GLU A 109 -22.89 -9.54 8.69
C GLU A 109 -24.29 -9.62 8.08
N THR A 110 -25.08 -8.59 8.33
CA THR A 110 -26.33 -8.34 7.61
C THR A 110 -26.41 -6.87 7.25
N LEU A 111 -26.57 -6.59 5.95
CA LEU A 111 -26.78 -5.25 5.41
C LEU A 111 -28.26 -5.08 5.06
N THR A 112 -28.90 -4.07 5.65
CA THR A 112 -30.29 -3.71 5.34
C THR A 112 -30.30 -2.40 4.56
N GLU A 113 -30.88 -2.43 3.36
CA GLU A 113 -30.96 -1.25 2.51
C GLU A 113 -31.75 -0.10 3.18
N THR A 114 -31.22 1.11 3.10
CA THR A 114 -31.85 2.32 3.65
C THR A 114 -32.46 3.16 2.53
N THR A 115 -33.79 3.21 2.47
CA THR A 115 -34.50 4.00 1.43
C THR A 115 -34.31 5.50 1.57
N ALA A 116 -33.92 5.99 2.75
CA ALA A 116 -33.64 7.40 3.01
C ALA A 116 -32.27 7.86 2.46
N ASN A 117 -31.36 6.94 2.12
CA ASN A 117 -30.01 7.23 1.70
C ASN A 117 -29.72 6.65 0.30
N LYS A 118 -30.63 6.90 -0.63
CA LYS A 118 -30.48 6.59 -2.06
C LYS A 118 -30.39 7.88 -2.86
N GLY A 119 -29.67 7.85 -3.98
CA GLY A 119 -29.58 8.97 -4.90
C GLY A 119 -28.18 9.16 -5.47
N TRP A 120 -27.96 10.25 -6.17
CA TRP A 120 -26.65 10.58 -6.73
C TRP A 120 -25.75 11.21 -5.67
N ARG A 121 -24.45 10.96 -5.79
CA ARG A 121 -23.41 11.52 -4.94
C ARG A 121 -22.26 12.02 -5.80
N ILE A 122 -21.61 13.06 -5.31
CA ILE A 122 -20.28 13.51 -5.73
C ILE A 122 -19.44 13.56 -4.47
N ARG A 123 -18.22 13.01 -4.53
CA ARG A 123 -17.24 13.10 -3.45
C ARG A 123 -15.99 13.77 -3.96
N PHE A 124 -15.51 14.77 -3.24
CA PHE A 124 -14.34 15.57 -3.63
C PHE A 124 -13.44 15.81 -2.41
N SER A 125 -12.13 15.92 -2.64
CA SER A 125 -11.15 16.18 -1.59
C SER A 125 -10.29 17.38 -2.00
N PRO A 126 -10.59 18.59 -1.49
CA PRO A 126 -9.92 19.81 -1.96
C PRO A 126 -8.47 19.88 -1.47
N GLU A 127 -7.58 20.30 -2.37
CA GLU A 127 -6.14 20.41 -2.09
C GLU A 127 -5.65 21.85 -1.82
N ILE A 128 -6.49 22.83 -2.13
CA ILE A 128 -6.19 24.27 -1.96
C ILE A 128 -7.04 24.83 -0.82
N GLU A 129 -6.38 25.20 0.27
CA GLU A 129 -6.97 25.79 1.48
C GLU A 129 -6.99 27.32 1.44
N THR A 130 -7.80 27.95 2.30
CA THR A 130 -7.74 29.41 2.56
C THR A 130 -7.91 29.71 4.05
N TYR A 131 -7.30 30.80 4.52
CA TYR A 131 -7.49 31.32 5.88
C TYR A 131 -8.55 32.45 5.95
N GLU A 132 -8.85 33.09 4.82
CA GLU A 132 -9.53 34.40 4.82
C GLU A 132 -10.91 34.40 4.15
N ASN A 133 -11.14 33.53 3.17
CA ASN A 133 -12.38 33.49 2.39
C ASN A 133 -13.30 32.36 2.84
N ASP A 134 -14.59 32.66 3.03
CA ASP A 134 -15.58 31.66 3.42
C ASP A 134 -16.12 30.84 2.22
N ASP A 135 -15.74 31.19 0.97
CA ASP A 135 -16.21 30.58 -0.29
C ASP A 135 -15.06 30.42 -1.31
N ASN A 136 -13.96 29.75 -0.95
CA ASN A 136 -12.81 29.56 -1.85
C ASN A 136 -13.03 28.46 -2.91
N TRP A 137 -14.11 27.69 -2.82
CA TRP A 137 -14.49 26.72 -3.84
C TRP A 137 -15.93 26.94 -4.28
N THR A 138 -16.16 26.87 -5.58
CA THR A 138 -17.49 26.82 -6.18
C THR A 138 -17.70 25.54 -6.97
N PHE A 139 -18.95 25.09 -7.11
CA PHE A 139 -19.26 23.93 -7.92
C PHE A 139 -20.61 24.04 -8.66
N SER A 140 -20.71 23.35 -9.79
CA SER A 140 -21.95 23.15 -10.54
C SER A 140 -22.07 21.72 -11.06
N ILE A 141 -23.29 21.18 -11.04
CA ILE A 141 -23.58 19.79 -11.44
C ILE A 141 -24.24 19.80 -12.81
N THR A 142 -23.74 18.96 -13.72
CA THR A 142 -24.34 18.71 -15.04
C THR A 142 -24.81 17.27 -15.14
N ALA A 143 -26.02 17.09 -15.66
CA ALA A 143 -26.59 15.79 -15.99
C ALA A 143 -26.98 15.76 -17.47
N ILE A 144 -26.46 14.78 -18.20
CA ILE A 144 -26.71 14.52 -19.61
C ILE A 144 -27.45 13.20 -19.71
N ASN A 145 -28.59 13.20 -20.41
CA ASN A 145 -29.31 12.00 -20.81
C ASN A 145 -29.14 11.84 -22.32
N HIS A 146 -28.23 10.95 -22.71
CA HIS A 146 -27.89 10.69 -24.11
C HIS A 146 -29.03 10.02 -24.87
N ASN A 147 -29.79 9.14 -24.21
CA ASN A 147 -30.97 8.48 -24.78
C ASN A 147 -32.04 9.51 -25.23
N ALA A 148 -32.23 10.58 -24.45
CA ALA A 148 -33.18 11.65 -24.77
C ALA A 148 -32.53 12.87 -25.48
N GLY A 149 -31.20 12.92 -25.61
CA GLY A 149 -30.46 14.06 -26.11
C GLY A 149 -30.69 15.35 -25.30
N THR A 150 -30.83 15.23 -23.97
CA THR A 150 -31.13 16.36 -23.08
C THR A 150 -30.01 16.59 -22.05
N THR A 151 -29.84 17.84 -21.65
CA THR A 151 -28.83 18.26 -20.66
C THR A 151 -29.44 19.28 -19.70
N ALA A 152 -29.08 19.19 -18.42
CA ALA A 152 -29.35 20.19 -17.40
C ALA A 152 -28.09 20.48 -16.59
N THR A 153 -27.92 21.74 -16.21
CA THR A 153 -26.82 22.19 -15.33
C THR A 153 -27.43 23.04 -14.22
N THR A 154 -26.95 22.86 -12.99
CA THR A 154 -27.40 23.65 -11.84
C THR A 154 -26.85 25.09 -11.90
N GLY A 155 -27.26 25.93 -10.95
CA GLY A 155 -26.49 27.14 -10.63
C GLY A 155 -25.20 26.80 -9.88
N ASP A 156 -24.42 27.83 -9.58
CA ASP A 156 -23.20 27.71 -8.77
C ASP A 156 -23.53 27.66 -7.27
N TYR A 157 -22.88 26.73 -6.58
CA TYR A 157 -22.87 26.60 -5.13
C TYR A 157 -21.44 26.81 -4.63
N SER A 158 -21.27 27.09 -3.34
CA SER A 158 -19.95 27.30 -2.73
C SER A 158 -19.77 26.52 -1.44
N PHE A 159 -18.51 26.27 -1.11
CA PHE A 159 -18.10 25.76 0.19
C PHE A 159 -16.70 26.29 0.53
N LYS A 160 -16.33 26.14 1.81
CA LYS A 160 -15.01 26.49 2.34
C LYS A 160 -14.10 25.27 2.45
N CYS A 161 -12.87 25.38 1.94
CA CYS A 161 -11.77 24.47 2.28
C CYS A 161 -10.86 25.10 3.34
N THR A 162 -10.82 24.51 4.53
CA THR A 162 -10.01 24.97 5.67
C THR A 162 -8.68 24.23 5.77
N PRO A 163 -7.62 24.84 6.32
CA PRO A 163 -6.32 24.18 6.52
C PRO A 163 -6.41 22.90 7.34
N SER A 164 -5.50 21.94 7.08
CA SER A 164 -5.39 20.70 7.85
C SER A 164 -3.96 20.13 7.84
N ASP A 165 -3.60 19.35 8.86
CA ASP A 165 -2.33 18.63 8.95
C ASP A 165 -2.40 17.21 8.35
N ARG A 166 -3.48 16.88 7.61
CA ARG A 166 -3.64 15.56 7.00
C ARG A 166 -2.55 15.30 5.98
N LYS A 167 -2.16 14.03 5.86
CA LYS A 167 -1.11 13.57 4.94
C LYS A 167 -1.43 13.88 3.46
N GLY A 168 -2.70 13.84 3.07
CA GLY A 168 -3.09 13.97 1.66
C GLY A 168 -2.79 12.71 0.85
N PHE A 169 -2.92 12.83 -0.48
CA PHE A 169 -2.68 11.77 -1.47
C PHE A 169 -1.23 11.27 -1.45
N ILE A 170 -1.00 10.08 -1.99
CA ILE A 170 0.30 9.43 -2.08
C ILE A 170 0.73 9.43 -3.56
N GLY A 171 1.96 9.87 -3.83
CA GLY A 171 2.56 9.88 -5.17
C GLY A 171 4.01 9.40 -5.17
N ILE A 172 4.62 9.30 -6.35
CA ILE A 172 6.06 9.06 -6.49
C ILE A 172 6.84 10.25 -5.94
N SER A 173 7.83 9.99 -5.09
CA SER A 173 8.61 11.06 -4.49
C SER A 173 9.43 11.82 -5.53
N GLN A 174 9.32 13.15 -5.49
CA GLN A 174 10.11 14.03 -6.36
C GLN A 174 11.59 14.10 -5.96
N SER A 175 11.90 13.76 -4.70
CA SER A 175 13.27 13.77 -4.17
C SER A 175 13.99 12.46 -4.42
N ASN A 176 13.27 11.33 -4.31
CA ASN A 176 13.76 10.02 -4.68
C ASN A 176 12.64 9.22 -5.37
N ASN A 177 12.69 9.13 -6.70
CA ASN A 177 11.67 8.50 -7.52
C ASN A 177 11.49 7.00 -7.28
N ARG A 178 12.31 6.37 -6.41
CA ARG A 178 12.15 4.97 -5.98
C ARG A 178 11.12 4.78 -4.87
N TYR A 179 10.69 5.84 -4.20
CA TYR A 179 9.80 5.75 -3.04
C TYR A 179 8.57 6.64 -3.18
N PHE A 180 7.66 6.54 -2.20
CA PHE A 180 6.42 7.31 -2.20
C PHE A 180 6.45 8.46 -1.20
N GLU A 181 5.75 9.54 -1.53
CA GLU A 181 5.55 10.67 -0.63
C GLU A 181 4.07 11.05 -0.56
N TYR A 182 3.69 11.51 0.61
CA TYR A 182 2.44 12.20 0.84
C TYR A 182 2.52 13.61 0.24
N SER A 183 1.43 14.05 -0.38
CA SER A 183 1.30 15.39 -0.99
C SER A 183 1.49 16.56 0.01
N ASN A 184 1.41 16.30 1.32
CA ASN A 184 1.78 17.29 2.35
C ASN A 184 3.28 17.33 2.71
N GLY A 185 4.13 16.51 2.07
CA GLY A 185 5.59 16.48 2.25
C GLY A 185 6.11 15.43 3.24
N GLY A 186 5.29 14.46 3.66
CA GLY A 186 5.71 13.34 4.49
C GLY A 186 6.08 12.10 3.69
N ASN A 187 7.02 11.30 4.18
CA ASN A 187 7.42 10.06 3.52
C ASN A 187 6.39 8.94 3.69
N TYR A 188 6.24 8.09 2.68
CA TYR A 188 5.40 6.90 2.77
C TYR A 188 6.12 5.64 2.29
N MET A 189 6.10 4.63 3.17
CA MET A 189 6.57 3.29 2.90
C MET A 189 5.46 2.31 3.27
N PRO A 190 4.94 1.48 2.34
CA PRO A 190 3.94 0.48 2.65
C PRO A 190 4.55 -0.63 3.52
N ILE A 191 3.97 -0.85 4.70
CA ILE A 191 4.33 -1.91 5.64
C ILE A 191 3.04 -2.58 6.11
N GLY A 192 2.85 -3.84 5.74
CA GLY A 192 1.65 -4.60 6.07
C GLY A 192 1.48 -5.84 5.20
N GLN A 193 0.24 -6.22 4.91
CA GLN A 193 -0.07 -7.51 4.28
C GLN A 193 -1.18 -7.44 3.24
N ASN A 194 -1.43 -8.53 2.52
CA ASN A 194 -2.68 -8.66 1.80
C ASN A 194 -3.83 -8.84 2.81
N VAL A 195 -4.99 -8.28 2.53
CA VAL A 195 -6.28 -8.61 3.12
C VAL A 195 -7.22 -8.80 1.93
N GLY A 196 -7.03 -9.92 1.22
CA GLY A 196 -7.59 -10.11 -0.11
C GLY A 196 -9.10 -10.00 -0.15
N TRP A 197 -9.79 -10.60 0.83
CA TRP A 197 -11.24 -10.53 0.96
C TRP A 197 -11.79 -11.02 2.31
N TYR A 198 -13.09 -10.77 2.55
CA TYR A 198 -13.85 -11.42 3.63
C TYR A 198 -14.39 -12.79 3.20
N TYR A 199 -14.56 -13.68 4.15
CA TYR A 199 -15.03 -15.05 3.98
C TYR A 199 -16.51 -15.21 4.35
N TRP A 200 -16.98 -16.44 4.15
CA TRP A 200 -18.34 -16.86 4.43
C TRP A 200 -18.35 -17.94 5.49
N LYS A 201 -19.50 -18.08 6.15
CA LYS A 201 -19.78 -19.21 7.01
C LYS A 201 -19.60 -20.52 6.23
N GLY A 202 -19.00 -21.53 6.87
CA GLY A 202 -18.70 -22.82 6.23
C GLY A 202 -17.29 -22.90 5.63
N ALA A 203 -16.79 -21.82 5.02
CA ALA A 203 -15.43 -21.77 4.46
C ALA A 203 -14.29 -21.87 5.50
N VAL A 204 -14.62 -21.68 6.78
CA VAL A 204 -13.66 -21.80 7.91
C VAL A 204 -13.25 -23.25 8.18
N LYS A 205 -14.04 -24.24 7.75
CA LYS A 205 -13.84 -25.65 8.14
C LYS A 205 -13.10 -26.51 7.12
N ASP A 206 -13.29 -26.25 5.83
CA ASP A 206 -12.83 -27.13 4.76
C ASP A 206 -12.08 -26.31 3.71
N ASN A 207 -10.76 -26.20 3.88
CA ASN A 207 -9.73 -25.71 2.95
C ASN A 207 -10.27 -25.33 1.55
N GLU A 208 -10.80 -24.10 1.44
CA GLU A 208 -11.31 -23.47 0.21
C GLU A 208 -12.50 -24.14 -0.52
N SER A 209 -13.11 -25.19 0.04
CA SER A 209 -14.25 -25.84 -0.60
C SER A 209 -15.48 -24.91 -0.62
N LEU A 210 -16.13 -24.81 -1.79
CA LEU A 210 -17.28 -23.95 -2.08
C LEU A 210 -18.59 -24.39 -1.38
N GLY A 211 -18.52 -25.07 -0.23
CA GLY A 211 -19.71 -25.47 0.54
C GLY A 211 -20.53 -24.27 1.04
N ASP A 212 -21.81 -24.50 1.40
CA ASP A 212 -22.84 -23.53 1.85
C ASP A 212 -22.35 -22.09 2.17
N MET A 213 -22.09 -21.30 1.12
CA MET A 213 -21.69 -19.88 1.17
C MET A 213 -22.91 -18.99 1.41
N ASP A 214 -23.74 -19.32 2.41
CA ASP A 214 -25.05 -18.67 2.57
C ASP A 214 -24.96 -17.33 3.31
N GLU A 215 -23.90 -17.11 4.09
CA GLU A 215 -23.83 -16.06 5.11
C GLU A 215 -22.41 -15.44 5.19
N PRO A 216 -22.22 -14.17 4.79
CA PRO A 216 -20.90 -13.53 4.78
C PRO A 216 -20.50 -13.05 6.18
N PHE A 217 -19.20 -13.13 6.51
CA PHE A 217 -18.67 -12.44 7.68
C PHE A 217 -18.51 -10.93 7.42
N GLY A 218 -18.31 -10.55 6.16
CA GLY A 218 -18.35 -9.17 5.69
C GLY A 218 -17.28 -8.27 6.32
N THR A 219 -17.63 -7.01 6.56
CA THR A 219 -16.70 -5.99 7.07
C THR A 219 -16.26 -6.22 8.53
N TYR A 220 -16.94 -7.10 9.29
CA TYR A 220 -16.50 -7.44 10.66
C TYR A 220 -15.14 -8.14 10.71
N GLU A 221 -14.73 -8.80 9.61
CA GLU A 221 -13.36 -9.30 9.51
C GLU A 221 -12.35 -8.17 9.37
N TYR A 222 -12.68 -7.15 8.55
CA TYR A 222 -11.83 -5.99 8.36
C TYR A 222 -11.62 -5.20 9.65
N ASP A 223 -12.64 -5.08 10.52
CA ASP A 223 -12.46 -4.49 11.86
C ASP A 223 -11.32 -5.17 12.63
N CYS A 224 -11.25 -6.51 12.56
CA CYS A 224 -10.23 -7.29 13.27
C CYS A 224 -8.86 -7.14 12.61
N TYR A 225 -8.78 -7.19 11.27
CA TYR A 225 -7.51 -7.02 10.56
C TYR A 225 -6.94 -5.60 10.73
N ILE A 226 -7.79 -4.57 10.67
CA ILE A 226 -7.40 -3.18 10.92
C ILE A 226 -6.89 -3.04 12.37
N GLU A 227 -7.63 -3.56 13.36
CA GLU A 227 -7.20 -3.54 14.76
C GLU A 227 -5.82 -4.23 14.94
N GLU A 228 -5.62 -5.41 14.36
CA GLU A 228 -4.37 -6.17 14.45
C GLU A 228 -3.18 -5.42 13.82
N LEU A 229 -3.37 -4.87 12.61
CA LEU A 229 -2.34 -4.13 11.89
C LEU A 229 -1.97 -2.83 12.62
N ASN A 230 -2.97 -2.06 13.08
CA ASN A 230 -2.75 -0.83 13.84
C ASN A 230 -1.98 -1.07 15.15
N ASN A 231 -2.32 -2.13 15.88
CA ASN A 231 -1.61 -2.51 17.11
C ASN A 231 -0.13 -2.84 16.88
N ASN A 232 0.25 -3.16 15.65
CA ASN A 232 1.61 -3.47 15.24
C ASN A 232 2.21 -2.44 14.28
N GLN A 233 1.66 -1.21 14.28
CA GLN A 233 2.14 -0.06 13.50
C GLN A 233 2.19 -0.26 11.97
N ALA A 234 1.56 -1.31 11.45
CA ALA A 234 1.39 -1.49 10.01
C ALA A 234 0.47 -0.41 9.43
N ASN A 235 0.74 -0.01 8.20
CA ASN A 235 0.11 1.14 7.55
C ASN A 235 -0.43 0.81 6.14
N TYR A 236 -0.50 -0.47 5.79
CA TYR A 236 -0.83 -0.93 4.44
C TYR A 236 -1.61 -2.23 4.43
N PHE A 237 -2.61 -2.33 3.55
CA PHE A 237 -2.98 -3.63 3.01
C PHE A 237 -3.47 -3.58 1.56
N ARG A 238 -3.44 -4.74 0.91
CA ARG A 238 -3.95 -4.95 -0.45
C ARG A 238 -5.22 -5.79 -0.44
N ASN A 239 -6.28 -5.41 -1.15
CA ASN A 239 -7.54 -6.16 -1.20
C ASN A 239 -8.04 -6.33 -2.65
N TRP A 240 -8.79 -7.40 -2.92
CA TRP A 240 -9.38 -7.64 -4.24
C TRP A 240 -10.82 -7.12 -4.25
N ILE A 241 -11.16 -6.32 -5.27
CA ILE A 241 -12.51 -5.77 -5.49
C ILE A 241 -13.18 -6.29 -6.77
N GLY A 242 -12.66 -7.39 -7.31
CA GLY A 242 -13.17 -8.11 -8.47
C GLY A 242 -13.23 -9.61 -8.25
N HIS A 243 -13.46 -10.02 -7.01
CA HIS A 243 -13.42 -11.42 -6.63
C HIS A 243 -14.83 -11.95 -6.38
N TYR A 244 -15.16 -13.07 -7.02
CA TYR A 244 -16.50 -13.66 -6.98
C TYR A 244 -17.02 -13.99 -5.58
N ARG A 245 -16.13 -14.21 -4.60
CA ARG A 245 -16.56 -14.51 -3.24
C ARG A 245 -16.93 -13.24 -2.47
N SER A 246 -16.62 -12.03 -2.91
CA SER A 246 -16.54 -10.89 -1.98
C SER A 246 -16.08 -9.62 -2.68
N LEU A 247 -16.65 -8.48 -2.28
CA LEU A 247 -16.28 -7.20 -2.89
C LEU A 247 -16.38 -7.27 -4.43
N SER A 248 -17.46 -7.86 -4.93
CA SER A 248 -17.80 -8.09 -6.34
C SER A 248 -18.15 -6.77 -7.05
N ILE A 249 -17.21 -5.81 -7.11
CA ILE A 249 -17.44 -4.43 -7.56
C ILE A 249 -17.10 -4.26 -9.04
N THR A 250 -15.94 -4.75 -9.49
CA THR A 250 -15.70 -4.89 -10.93
C THR A 250 -16.57 -6.01 -11.50
N PRO A 251 -16.80 -6.06 -12.83
CA PRO A 251 -17.67 -7.07 -13.40
C PRO A 251 -17.22 -8.50 -13.06
N CYS A 252 -17.91 -9.11 -12.10
CA CYS A 252 -17.75 -10.50 -11.71
C CYS A 252 -19.12 -11.11 -11.32
N TRP A 253 -19.12 -12.42 -11.08
CA TRP A 253 -20.27 -13.11 -10.50
C TRP A 253 -20.31 -12.89 -8.99
N ASP A 254 -21.45 -12.49 -8.45
CA ASP A 254 -21.65 -12.36 -7.01
C ASP A 254 -22.44 -13.54 -6.44
N TYR A 255 -21.88 -14.17 -5.40
CA TYR A 255 -22.53 -15.29 -4.72
C TYR A 255 -23.65 -14.87 -3.75
N GLU A 256 -23.61 -13.67 -3.16
CA GLU A 256 -24.66 -13.21 -2.23
C GLU A 256 -25.99 -13.01 -2.97
N GLU A 257 -25.91 -12.33 -4.10
CA GLU A 257 -27.05 -11.96 -4.94
C GLU A 257 -27.36 -13.02 -6.00
N ASN A 258 -26.46 -13.99 -6.19
CA ASN A 258 -26.56 -15.05 -7.21
C ASN A 258 -26.86 -14.45 -8.61
N LYS A 259 -26.08 -13.42 -8.97
CA LYS A 259 -26.25 -12.60 -10.19
C LYS A 259 -24.88 -12.15 -10.74
N PHE A 260 -24.81 -11.94 -12.06
CA PHE A 260 -23.73 -11.22 -12.73
C PHE A 260 -23.94 -9.71 -12.67
N PHE A 261 -22.89 -8.98 -12.32
CA PHE A 261 -22.86 -7.54 -12.51
C PHE A 261 -22.07 -7.22 -13.80
N TYR A 262 -22.79 -7.00 -14.90
CA TYR A 262 -22.22 -6.55 -16.18
C TYR A 262 -22.82 -5.18 -16.52
N ASN A 263 -21.97 -4.17 -16.68
CA ASN A 263 -22.42 -2.77 -16.85
C ASN A 263 -23.40 -2.31 -15.74
N GLU A 264 -23.26 -2.91 -14.55
CA GLU A 264 -23.99 -2.63 -13.31
C GLU A 264 -22.99 -2.76 -12.14
N ILE A 265 -23.31 -2.21 -10.97
CA ILE A 265 -22.46 -2.32 -9.77
C ILE A 265 -23.21 -2.97 -8.61
N ASN A 266 -22.53 -3.90 -7.92
CA ASN A 266 -23.01 -4.44 -6.65
C ASN A 266 -22.97 -3.37 -5.54
N GLN A 267 -24.13 -2.78 -5.24
CA GLN A 267 -24.22 -1.70 -4.26
C GLN A 267 -23.95 -2.14 -2.82
N LYS A 268 -24.19 -3.41 -2.46
CA LYS A 268 -23.84 -3.93 -1.13
C LYS A 268 -22.32 -3.94 -0.96
N ASP A 269 -21.61 -4.48 -1.94
CA ASP A 269 -20.16 -4.57 -1.89
C ASP A 269 -19.48 -3.21 -2.06
N ALA A 270 -20.06 -2.32 -2.88
CA ALA A 270 -19.62 -0.93 -2.92
C ALA A 270 -19.83 -0.22 -1.55
N TRP A 271 -20.91 -0.52 -0.82
CA TRP A 271 -21.08 0.00 0.54
C TRP A 271 -20.05 -0.58 1.51
N ARG A 272 -19.72 -1.88 1.41
CA ARG A 272 -18.65 -2.50 2.23
C ARG A 272 -17.29 -1.86 1.94
N MET A 273 -17.01 -1.51 0.68
CA MET A 273 -15.79 -0.80 0.32
C MET A 273 -15.76 0.63 0.86
N ASP A 274 -16.89 1.35 0.88
CA ASP A 274 -16.98 2.64 1.59
C ASP A 274 -16.56 2.49 3.06
N TYR A 275 -17.11 1.49 3.75
CA TYR A 275 -16.78 1.20 5.15
C TYR A 275 -15.28 0.91 5.33
N ILE A 276 -14.70 0.06 4.47
CA ILE A 276 -13.27 -0.27 4.53
C ILE A 276 -12.39 0.97 4.31
N VAL A 277 -12.72 1.81 3.31
CA VAL A 277 -12.02 3.07 3.04
C VAL A 277 -12.10 4.01 4.24
N GLU A 278 -13.28 4.17 4.83
CA GLU A 278 -13.49 5.06 5.99
C GLU A 278 -12.74 4.57 7.23
N GLU A 279 -12.86 3.28 7.60
CA GLU A 279 -12.22 2.73 8.80
C GLU A 279 -10.69 2.73 8.68
N THR A 280 -10.13 2.43 7.51
CA THR A 280 -8.68 2.49 7.29
C THR A 280 -8.14 3.93 7.26
N GLY A 281 -8.91 4.86 6.70
CA GLY A 281 -8.57 6.29 6.68
C GLY A 281 -8.56 6.91 8.08
N ASN A 282 -9.48 6.47 8.94
CA ASN A 282 -9.63 6.95 10.32
C ASN A 282 -8.76 6.22 11.34
N SER A 283 -8.06 5.15 10.95
CA SER A 283 -7.22 4.38 11.86
C SER A 283 -5.91 5.13 12.23
N SER A 284 -5.25 4.71 13.32
CA SER A 284 -3.98 5.29 13.80
C SER A 284 -2.95 4.19 14.16
N PRO A 285 -1.85 4.02 13.38
CA PRO A 285 -1.53 4.74 12.15
C PRO A 285 -2.59 4.51 11.06
N ARG A 286 -2.75 5.50 10.17
CA ARG A 286 -3.62 5.38 9.00
C ARG A 286 -3.16 4.23 8.13
N ILE A 287 -4.07 3.31 7.82
CA ILE A 287 -3.82 2.24 6.85
C ILE A 287 -4.18 2.75 5.45
N ASN A 288 -3.27 2.57 4.50
CA ASN A 288 -3.50 2.89 3.11
C ASN A 288 -3.74 1.59 2.33
N ILE A 289 -4.69 1.60 1.41
CA ILE A 289 -5.18 0.40 0.75
C ILE A 289 -4.83 0.38 -0.72
N MET A 290 -4.60 -0.81 -1.28
CA MET A 290 -4.46 -1.01 -2.72
C MET A 290 -5.55 -1.96 -3.22
N PRO A 291 -6.63 -1.42 -3.81
CA PRO A 291 -7.68 -2.22 -4.40
C PRO A 291 -7.22 -2.81 -5.74
N CYS A 292 -7.32 -4.13 -5.87
CA CYS A 292 -7.04 -4.87 -7.10
C CYS A 292 -8.32 -5.17 -7.87
N PHE A 293 -8.37 -4.72 -9.11
CA PHE A 293 -9.58 -4.73 -9.95
C PHE A 293 -9.88 -6.08 -10.57
N PHE A 294 -8.87 -6.75 -11.11
CA PHE A 294 -9.03 -8.06 -11.76
C PHE A 294 -7.99 -9.06 -11.26
N THR A 295 -8.27 -10.34 -11.42
CA THR A 295 -7.32 -11.40 -11.07
C THR A 295 -7.27 -12.48 -12.14
N HIS A 296 -6.09 -12.98 -12.46
CA HIS A 296 -5.92 -14.08 -13.43
C HIS A 296 -6.84 -15.29 -13.12
N GLN A 297 -7.25 -15.46 -11.86
CA GLN A 297 -8.16 -16.52 -11.44
C GLN A 297 -9.52 -16.50 -12.16
N VAL A 298 -10.04 -15.33 -12.56
CA VAL A 298 -11.37 -15.25 -13.22
C VAL A 298 -11.33 -15.64 -14.69
N PHE A 299 -10.13 -15.83 -15.26
CA PHE A 299 -9.92 -16.11 -16.67
C PHE A 299 -9.53 -17.58 -16.96
N LYS A 300 -9.38 -18.43 -15.93
CA LYS A 300 -9.00 -19.84 -16.09
C LYS A 300 -10.15 -20.69 -16.66
N GLY A 301 -9.77 -21.68 -17.47
CA GLY A 301 -10.66 -22.69 -18.05
C GLY A 301 -10.74 -24.02 -17.27
N GLU A 302 -9.76 -24.33 -16.42
CA GLU A 302 -9.70 -25.55 -15.59
C GLU A 302 -9.36 -25.22 -14.13
N GLY A 303 -9.78 -26.07 -13.17
CA GLY A 303 -9.52 -25.90 -11.72
C GLY A 303 -10.77 -25.69 -10.84
N TRP A 304 -10.56 -25.38 -9.56
CA TRP A 304 -11.64 -25.07 -8.58
C TRP A 304 -12.33 -23.72 -8.84
N ASN A 305 -11.76 -22.92 -9.76
CA ASN A 305 -12.17 -21.59 -10.18
C ASN A 305 -12.50 -21.53 -11.68
N GLN A 306 -13.03 -22.61 -12.27
CA GLN A 306 -13.52 -22.62 -13.65
C GLN A 306 -14.57 -21.53 -13.85
N GLN A 307 -14.18 -20.38 -14.39
CA GLN A 307 -15.08 -19.24 -14.56
C GLN A 307 -15.40 -18.95 -16.02
N TRP A 308 -14.45 -19.20 -16.93
CA TRP A 308 -14.67 -18.82 -18.32
C TRP A 308 -15.68 -19.74 -19.04
N GLU A 309 -15.45 -21.06 -19.00
CA GLU A 309 -16.27 -22.04 -19.73
C GLU A 309 -17.62 -22.33 -19.06
N THR A 310 -17.68 -22.20 -17.73
CA THR A 310 -18.90 -22.38 -16.92
C THR A 310 -19.84 -21.18 -16.98
N GLY A 311 -19.37 -20.07 -17.57
CA GLY A 311 -20.13 -18.82 -17.71
C GLY A 311 -20.09 -17.92 -16.48
N PHE A 312 -19.28 -18.22 -15.45
CA PHE A 312 -19.17 -17.38 -14.24
C PHE A 312 -18.35 -16.09 -14.43
N ASN A 313 -17.66 -15.91 -15.56
CA ASN A 313 -17.03 -14.64 -15.92
C ASN A 313 -18.01 -13.78 -16.75
N PRO A 314 -18.40 -12.56 -16.31
CA PRO A 314 -19.37 -11.71 -17.01
C PRO A 314 -18.96 -11.30 -18.42
N TYR A 315 -17.66 -11.28 -18.74
CA TYR A 315 -17.19 -10.90 -20.08
C TYR A 315 -17.38 -12.03 -21.10
N SER A 316 -17.46 -13.28 -20.65
CA SER A 316 -17.66 -14.45 -21.52
C SER A 316 -19.06 -14.43 -22.14
N ILE A 317 -19.17 -14.77 -23.43
CA ILE A 317 -20.47 -14.99 -24.09
C ILE A 317 -21.32 -16.07 -23.41
N ALA A 318 -20.69 -16.96 -22.63
CA ALA A 318 -21.40 -18.01 -21.88
C ALA A 318 -22.21 -17.45 -20.69
N SER A 319 -21.90 -16.24 -20.20
CA SER A 319 -22.70 -15.55 -19.17
C SER A 319 -24.09 -15.12 -19.67
N GLY A 320 -24.22 -14.96 -20.99
CA GLY A 320 -25.43 -14.45 -21.65
C GLY A 320 -25.43 -12.93 -21.90
N GLU A 321 -24.53 -12.18 -21.25
CA GLU A 321 -24.41 -10.72 -21.38
C GLU A 321 -23.08 -10.28 -22.02
N GLY A 322 -21.99 -10.97 -21.69
CA GLY A 322 -20.67 -10.70 -22.24
C GLY A 322 -20.51 -10.98 -23.74
N THR A 323 -19.46 -10.42 -24.34
CA THR A 323 -19.20 -10.48 -25.78
C THR A 323 -17.89 -11.19 -26.15
N CYS A 324 -17.08 -11.59 -25.16
CA CYS A 324 -15.80 -12.27 -25.38
C CYS A 324 -16.00 -13.76 -25.63
N THR A 325 -15.43 -14.29 -26.72
CA THR A 325 -15.49 -15.72 -27.01
C THR A 325 -14.41 -16.48 -26.25
N ASN A 326 -13.20 -15.90 -26.17
CA ASN A 326 -12.04 -16.46 -25.48
C ASN A 326 -11.54 -15.49 -24.40
N PRO A 327 -10.80 -15.97 -23.38
CA PRO A 327 -10.29 -15.12 -22.29
C PRO A 327 -9.46 -13.93 -22.78
N TRP A 328 -8.64 -14.11 -23.81
CA TRP A 328 -7.80 -13.05 -24.38
C TRP A 328 -8.59 -12.00 -25.18
N ASP A 329 -9.84 -12.26 -25.56
CA ASP A 329 -10.67 -11.25 -26.23
C ASP A 329 -10.96 -10.07 -25.29
N PHE A 330 -10.91 -10.27 -23.97
CA PHE A 330 -11.04 -9.21 -22.97
C PHE A 330 -10.12 -8.00 -23.23
N PHE A 331 -8.89 -8.26 -23.69
CA PHE A 331 -7.89 -7.21 -23.92
C PHE A 331 -8.13 -6.40 -25.20
N THR A 332 -9.00 -6.86 -26.12
CA THR A 332 -9.16 -6.26 -27.45
C THR A 332 -10.60 -6.01 -27.88
N ASN A 333 -11.57 -6.66 -27.24
CA ASN A 333 -12.98 -6.44 -27.52
C ASN A 333 -13.41 -5.07 -26.98
N GLU A 334 -13.89 -4.20 -27.87
CA GLU A 334 -14.26 -2.83 -27.51
C GLU A 334 -15.42 -2.76 -26.51
N ASP A 335 -16.39 -3.68 -26.57
CA ASP A 335 -17.48 -3.73 -25.58
C ASP A 335 -16.95 -4.12 -24.20
N ALA A 336 -16.02 -5.09 -24.13
CA ALA A 336 -15.38 -5.48 -22.87
C ALA A 336 -14.52 -4.35 -22.28
N LYS A 337 -13.78 -3.62 -23.13
CA LYS A 337 -13.03 -2.42 -22.72
C LYS A 337 -13.98 -1.34 -22.21
N GLN A 338 -15.09 -1.09 -22.91
CA GLN A 338 -16.06 -0.07 -22.51
C GLN A 338 -16.71 -0.39 -21.16
N VAL A 339 -17.14 -1.64 -20.95
CA VAL A 339 -17.72 -2.06 -19.65
C VAL A 339 -16.69 -1.97 -18.52
N THR A 340 -15.42 -2.26 -18.82
CA THR A 340 -14.32 -2.08 -17.85
C THR A 340 -14.10 -0.60 -17.52
N LYS A 341 -14.08 0.28 -18.52
CA LYS A 341 -14.01 1.73 -18.33
C LYS A 341 -15.21 2.27 -17.52
N ASN A 342 -16.42 1.78 -17.78
CA ASN A 342 -17.60 2.16 -17.00
C ASN A 342 -17.45 1.78 -15.52
N ALA A 343 -16.92 0.59 -15.21
CA ALA A 343 -16.62 0.18 -13.85
C ALA A 343 -15.54 1.06 -13.20
N PHE A 344 -14.45 1.37 -13.91
CA PHE A 344 -13.38 2.24 -13.40
C PHE A 344 -13.87 3.66 -13.14
N ARG A 345 -14.67 4.21 -14.06
CA ARG A 345 -15.32 5.52 -13.89
C ARG A 345 -16.15 5.56 -12.61
N TYR A 346 -16.89 4.49 -12.31
CA TYR A 346 -17.68 4.38 -11.09
C TYR A 346 -16.80 4.26 -9.83
N ILE A 347 -15.77 3.42 -9.87
CA ILE A 347 -14.81 3.22 -8.77
C ILE A 347 -14.14 4.54 -8.41
N VAL A 348 -13.58 5.24 -9.41
CA VAL A 348 -12.93 6.56 -9.24
C VAL A 348 -13.94 7.61 -8.77
N ALA A 349 -15.15 7.65 -9.33
CA ALA A 349 -16.19 8.58 -8.87
C ALA A 349 -16.55 8.39 -7.38
N ARG A 350 -16.58 7.14 -6.89
CA ARG A 350 -16.98 6.81 -5.52
C ARG A 350 -15.84 6.90 -4.50
N TRP A 351 -14.61 6.61 -4.90
CA TRP A 351 -13.46 6.49 -3.99
C TRP A 351 -12.21 7.29 -4.38
N GLY A 352 -12.18 7.94 -5.54
CA GLY A 352 -11.06 8.78 -6.01
C GLY A 352 -10.78 10.02 -5.14
N TYR A 353 -11.66 10.36 -4.19
CA TYR A 353 -11.41 11.38 -3.18
C TYR A 353 -10.48 10.89 -2.04
N ALA A 354 -10.36 9.58 -1.84
CA ALA A 354 -9.90 8.99 -0.60
C ALA A 354 -8.37 8.95 -0.52
N THR A 355 -7.78 9.86 0.27
CA THR A 355 -6.33 10.01 0.39
C THR A 355 -5.59 8.83 1.06
N ASN A 356 -6.32 7.82 1.52
CA ASN A 356 -5.81 6.55 2.03
C ASN A 356 -5.90 5.41 1.01
N ILE A 357 -6.30 5.66 -0.24
CA ILE A 357 -6.01 4.73 -1.33
C ILE A 357 -4.57 5.01 -1.76
N LEU A 358 -3.74 3.97 -1.73
CA LEU A 358 -2.37 4.04 -2.24
C LEU A 358 -2.40 4.07 -3.76
N SER A 359 -3.08 3.10 -4.35
CA SER A 359 -3.06 2.89 -5.78
C SER A 359 -4.20 2.00 -6.26
N TRP A 360 -4.51 2.10 -7.55
CA TRP A 360 -5.34 1.15 -8.27
C TRP A 360 -4.46 0.06 -8.88
N GLU A 361 -4.67 -1.19 -8.50
CA GLU A 361 -4.02 -2.31 -9.22
C GLU A 361 -4.96 -2.84 -10.30
N LEU A 362 -4.55 -2.70 -11.55
CA LEU A 362 -5.36 -3.11 -12.70
C LEU A 362 -5.55 -4.62 -12.74
N PHE A 363 -4.51 -5.41 -12.43
CA PHE A 363 -4.54 -6.84 -12.63
C PHE A 363 -3.61 -7.62 -11.70
N ASN A 364 -4.15 -8.62 -11.02
CA ASN A 364 -3.40 -9.58 -10.23
C ASN A 364 -2.77 -10.70 -11.08
N GLU A 365 -1.44 -10.78 -11.07
CA GLU A 365 -0.62 -11.79 -11.74
C GLU A 365 -0.98 -11.98 -13.22
N VAL A 366 -0.95 -10.90 -14.01
CA VAL A 366 -1.42 -10.94 -15.41
C VAL A 366 -0.63 -11.91 -16.29
N ASP A 367 0.65 -12.14 -15.98
CA ASP A 367 1.52 -13.09 -16.67
C ASP A 367 1.04 -14.54 -16.53
N LYS A 368 0.30 -14.89 -15.47
CA LYS A 368 -0.27 -16.24 -15.33
C LYS A 368 -1.24 -16.59 -16.43
N LEU A 369 -1.84 -15.63 -17.12
CA LEU A 369 -2.72 -15.91 -18.25
C LEU A 369 -1.99 -16.67 -19.37
N LEU A 370 -0.69 -16.46 -19.54
CA LEU A 370 0.13 -17.14 -20.53
C LEU A 370 0.29 -18.64 -20.24
N TYR A 371 0.15 -19.03 -18.97
CA TYR A 371 0.41 -20.39 -18.49
C TYR A 371 -0.87 -21.13 -18.10
N ASP A 372 -1.82 -20.41 -17.49
CA ASP A 372 -3.04 -20.98 -16.90
C ASP A 372 -4.23 -21.00 -17.86
N VAL A 373 -4.14 -20.31 -19.01
CA VAL A 373 -5.21 -20.29 -20.01
C VAL A 373 -4.82 -21.17 -21.20
N PRO A 374 -5.45 -22.36 -21.36
CA PRO A 374 -5.14 -23.25 -22.48
C PRO A 374 -5.35 -22.56 -23.82
N GLY A 375 -4.32 -22.63 -24.67
CA GLY A 375 -4.37 -22.06 -26.02
C GLY A 375 -4.14 -20.56 -26.09
N PHE A 376 -3.72 -19.91 -25.00
CA PHE A 376 -3.29 -18.50 -25.03
C PHE A 376 -2.11 -18.33 -26.03
N PRO A 377 -2.25 -17.50 -27.09
CA PRO A 377 -1.20 -17.30 -28.09
C PRO A 377 0.00 -16.47 -27.57
N ASP A 378 1.18 -17.09 -27.49
CA ASP A 378 2.38 -16.52 -26.84
C ASP A 378 2.86 -15.15 -27.37
N GLY A 379 2.75 -14.87 -28.69
CA GLY A 379 3.48 -13.75 -29.30
C GLY A 379 2.70 -12.47 -29.61
N THR A 380 1.44 -12.57 -30.05
CA THR A 380 0.62 -11.39 -30.43
C THR A 380 -0.12 -10.78 -29.24
N ASN A 381 -0.32 -11.54 -28.17
CA ASN A 381 -1.21 -11.14 -27.08
C ASN A 381 -0.48 -10.44 -25.93
N LEU A 382 0.85 -10.56 -25.82
CA LEU A 382 1.67 -9.72 -24.92
C LEU A 382 1.51 -8.24 -25.28
N HIS A 383 1.53 -7.92 -26.57
CA HIS A 383 1.26 -6.56 -27.04
C HIS A 383 -0.17 -6.10 -26.72
N GLN A 384 -1.16 -6.99 -26.76
CA GLN A 384 -2.54 -6.65 -26.40
C GLN A 384 -2.70 -6.38 -24.91
N ILE A 385 -2.02 -7.16 -24.06
CA ILE A 385 -1.96 -6.89 -22.61
C ILE A 385 -1.33 -5.51 -22.37
N LYS A 386 -0.20 -5.19 -23.03
CA LYS A 386 0.44 -3.86 -22.97
C LYS A 386 -0.52 -2.74 -23.33
N VAL A 387 -1.12 -2.81 -24.52
CA VAL A 387 -2.05 -1.79 -25.02
C VAL A 387 -3.25 -1.64 -24.12
N TRP A 388 -3.81 -2.74 -23.61
CA TRP A 388 -4.93 -2.66 -22.67
C TRP A 388 -4.53 -1.95 -21.36
N HIS A 389 -3.35 -2.25 -20.80
CA HIS A 389 -2.88 -1.58 -19.59
C HIS A 389 -2.64 -0.09 -19.84
N GLN A 390 -2.04 0.26 -20.97
CA GLN A 390 -1.86 1.65 -21.40
C GLN A 390 -3.22 2.36 -21.53
N ASP A 391 -4.17 1.77 -22.25
CA ASP A 391 -5.51 2.35 -22.44
C ASP A 391 -6.27 2.55 -21.11
N MET A 392 -6.06 1.65 -20.13
CA MET A 392 -6.69 1.75 -18.81
C MET A 392 -5.97 2.75 -17.90
N TYR A 393 -4.64 2.83 -17.97
CA TYR A 393 -3.83 3.82 -17.28
C TYR A 393 -4.18 5.23 -17.75
N GLU A 394 -4.17 5.47 -19.06
CA GLU A 394 -4.54 6.75 -19.68
C GLU A 394 -6.00 7.10 -19.35
N TYR A 395 -6.91 6.11 -19.32
CA TYR A 395 -8.29 6.37 -18.91
C TYR A 395 -8.38 6.85 -17.46
N ILE A 396 -7.68 6.22 -16.52
CA ILE A 396 -7.71 6.61 -15.10
C ILE A 396 -7.02 7.96 -14.88
N THR A 397 -5.83 8.16 -15.46
CA THR A 397 -4.98 9.32 -15.17
C THR A 397 -5.32 10.54 -16.01
N GLU A 398 -5.65 10.37 -17.30
CA GLU A 398 -5.92 11.49 -18.22
C GLU A 398 -7.42 11.76 -18.36
N ASP A 399 -8.24 10.74 -18.65
CA ASP A 399 -9.68 10.94 -18.91
C ASP A 399 -10.48 11.18 -17.61
N LEU A 400 -10.15 10.45 -16.52
CA LEU A 400 -10.79 10.61 -15.21
C LEU A 400 -10.07 11.63 -14.31
N GLY A 401 -8.80 11.93 -14.59
CA GLY A 401 -8.01 12.88 -13.80
C GLY A 401 -7.77 12.42 -12.35
N ASP A 402 -7.65 11.11 -12.12
CA ASP A 402 -7.45 10.56 -10.78
C ASP A 402 -6.01 10.79 -10.28
N ASN A 403 -5.88 11.09 -8.98
CA ASN A 403 -4.59 11.43 -8.35
C ASN A 403 -3.85 10.23 -7.75
N HIS A 404 -4.44 9.02 -7.76
CA HIS A 404 -3.81 7.85 -7.18
C HIS A 404 -2.83 7.20 -8.15
N LEU A 405 -1.83 6.53 -7.59
CA LEU A 405 -0.90 5.70 -8.36
C LEU A 405 -1.66 4.55 -9.04
N VAL A 406 -1.14 4.06 -10.15
CA VAL A 406 -1.65 2.91 -10.88
C VAL A 406 -0.57 1.84 -10.99
N SER A 407 -0.95 0.59 -10.73
CA SER A 407 -0.05 -0.56 -10.70
C SER A 407 -0.64 -1.79 -11.36
N THR A 408 0.20 -2.80 -11.54
CA THR A 408 -0.17 -4.16 -11.95
C THR A 408 0.84 -5.14 -11.38
N SER A 409 0.46 -6.42 -11.24
CA SER A 409 1.30 -7.43 -10.62
C SER A 409 1.55 -8.65 -11.49
N PHE A 410 2.63 -9.35 -11.14
CA PHE A 410 3.12 -10.52 -11.84
C PHE A 410 3.47 -11.64 -10.85
N SER A 411 3.16 -12.88 -11.22
CA SER A 411 3.56 -14.08 -10.48
C SER A 411 5.06 -14.32 -10.45
N GLY A 412 5.76 -13.63 -11.35
CA GLY A 412 7.18 -13.68 -11.62
C GLY A 412 7.72 -15.09 -11.90
N LEU A 413 6.87 -15.96 -12.46
CA LEU A 413 7.28 -17.05 -13.34
C LEU A 413 7.80 -16.51 -14.69
N ALA A 414 7.47 -15.26 -14.99
CA ALA A 414 8.00 -14.46 -16.07
C ALA A 414 9.53 -14.38 -16.05
N THR A 415 10.15 -14.66 -17.19
CA THR A 415 11.47 -14.11 -17.52
C THR A 415 11.37 -12.59 -17.63
N THR A 416 12.48 -11.90 -17.40
CA THR A 416 12.65 -10.44 -17.45
C THR A 416 11.89 -9.77 -18.61
N THR A 417 11.86 -10.41 -19.78
CA THR A 417 11.13 -10.00 -21.00
C THR A 417 9.60 -9.82 -20.88
N ASN A 418 8.94 -10.39 -19.87
CA ASN A 418 7.48 -10.27 -19.72
C ASN A 418 7.07 -9.09 -18.85
N PHE A 419 7.99 -8.56 -18.06
CA PHE A 419 7.68 -7.44 -17.20
C PHE A 419 7.79 -6.08 -17.92
N ASP A 420 8.74 -5.95 -18.86
CA ASP A 420 8.87 -4.82 -19.81
C ASP A 420 7.57 -4.50 -20.55
N ILE A 421 6.66 -5.46 -20.63
CA ILE A 421 5.40 -5.34 -21.35
C ILE A 421 4.58 -4.18 -20.81
N VAL A 422 4.53 -3.97 -19.49
CA VAL A 422 3.67 -2.93 -18.88
C VAL A 422 4.40 -2.02 -17.90
N ALA A 423 5.68 -2.31 -17.58
CA ALA A 423 6.40 -1.57 -16.55
C ALA A 423 6.56 -0.07 -16.87
N ASP A 424 6.82 0.29 -18.14
CA ASP A 424 7.01 1.69 -18.56
C ASP A 424 5.71 2.51 -18.47
N GLU A 425 4.55 1.86 -18.40
CA GLU A 425 3.24 2.53 -18.37
C GLU A 425 2.69 2.73 -16.96
N MET A 426 3.13 1.95 -15.96
CA MET A 426 2.62 2.01 -14.59
C MET A 426 3.47 2.92 -13.70
N ASP A 427 2.88 3.51 -12.66
CA ASP A 427 3.65 4.31 -11.70
C ASP A 427 4.62 3.44 -10.87
N PHE A 428 4.21 2.20 -10.58
CA PHE A 428 5.05 1.17 -9.98
C PHE A 428 4.52 -0.23 -10.31
N VAL A 429 5.37 -1.25 -10.19
CA VAL A 429 4.99 -2.64 -10.45
C VAL A 429 5.16 -3.53 -9.23
N GLN A 430 4.55 -4.72 -9.30
CA GLN A 430 4.58 -5.68 -8.21
C GLN A 430 5.08 -7.04 -8.66
N SER A 431 5.89 -7.70 -7.82
CA SER A 431 6.26 -9.10 -8.00
C SER A 431 5.74 -9.96 -6.87
N HIS A 432 5.22 -11.14 -7.23
CA HIS A 432 4.67 -12.10 -6.27
C HIS A 432 5.65 -13.26 -6.10
N ARG A 433 6.00 -13.58 -4.86
CA ARG A 433 7.07 -14.52 -4.52
C ARG A 433 6.67 -15.42 -3.37
N TYR A 434 6.44 -16.69 -3.72
CA TYR A 434 6.14 -17.74 -2.77
C TYR A 434 7.31 -18.71 -2.73
N TRP A 435 7.85 -18.92 -1.54
CA TRP A 435 9.04 -19.75 -1.31
C TRP A 435 8.67 -20.97 -0.48
N ASP A 436 9.30 -22.11 -0.76
CA ASP A 436 9.11 -23.35 -0.01
C ASP A 436 10.32 -23.73 0.88
N ALA A 437 10.25 -24.89 1.53
CA ALA A 437 11.29 -25.42 2.41
C ALA A 437 12.58 -25.89 1.69
N ASN A 438 12.73 -25.65 0.40
CA ASN A 438 13.99 -25.82 -0.33
C ASN A 438 14.55 -24.45 -0.75
N ASP A 439 13.80 -23.37 -0.51
CA ASP A 439 14.12 -22.03 -0.95
C ASP A 439 14.94 -21.25 0.08
N ASP A 440 16.21 -21.65 0.23
CA ASP A 440 17.17 -21.02 1.17
C ASP A 440 17.70 -19.67 0.70
N LYS A 441 18.33 -18.91 1.60
CA LYS A 441 18.98 -17.61 1.30
C LYS A 441 18.02 -16.51 0.93
N ILE A 442 16.95 -16.31 1.71
CA ILE A 442 15.93 -15.26 1.46
C ILE A 442 16.59 -13.90 1.23
N ASN A 443 17.57 -13.52 2.06
CA ASN A 443 18.29 -12.27 1.91
C ASN A 443 18.93 -12.13 0.50
N LYS A 444 19.70 -13.14 0.07
CA LYS A 444 20.32 -13.19 -1.26
C LYS A 444 19.28 -13.17 -2.39
N ARG A 445 18.20 -13.94 -2.25
CA ARG A 445 17.18 -14.08 -3.30
C ARG A 445 16.40 -12.79 -3.48
N SER A 446 15.99 -12.16 -2.39
CA SER A 446 15.36 -10.84 -2.43
C SER A 446 16.28 -9.82 -3.10
N PHE A 447 17.59 -9.83 -2.77
CA PHE A 447 18.58 -8.98 -3.42
C PHE A 447 18.70 -9.25 -4.92
N VAL A 448 18.84 -10.50 -5.34
CA VAL A 448 18.94 -10.84 -6.77
C VAL A 448 17.66 -10.48 -7.53
N LEU A 449 16.49 -10.67 -6.92
CA LEU A 449 15.23 -10.28 -7.54
C LEU A 449 15.14 -8.77 -7.73
N ALA A 450 15.58 -8.01 -6.73
CA ALA A 450 15.64 -6.57 -6.81
C ALA A 450 16.67 -6.06 -7.82
N GLU A 451 17.85 -6.68 -7.88
CA GLU A 451 18.89 -6.34 -8.85
C GLU A 451 18.38 -6.55 -10.29
N ASN A 452 17.75 -7.70 -10.55
CA ASN A 452 17.09 -7.95 -11.84
C ASN A 452 15.99 -6.92 -12.11
N HIS A 453 15.20 -6.56 -11.09
CA HIS A 453 14.18 -5.51 -11.23
C HIS A 453 14.79 -4.16 -11.63
N LEU A 454 15.86 -3.75 -10.95
CA LEU A 454 16.53 -2.48 -11.24
C LEU A 454 17.20 -2.46 -12.61
N GLU A 455 17.80 -3.58 -13.03
CA GLU A 455 18.47 -3.71 -14.33
C GLU A 455 17.47 -3.77 -15.49
N ASP A 456 16.40 -4.55 -15.36
CA ASP A 456 15.49 -4.84 -16.47
C ASP A 456 14.37 -3.79 -16.63
N PHE A 457 13.99 -3.06 -15.58
CA PHE A 457 12.74 -2.29 -15.53
C PHE A 457 12.95 -0.78 -15.44
N HIS A 458 14.07 -0.28 -15.95
CA HIS A 458 14.35 1.16 -16.10
C HIS A 458 14.16 1.98 -14.81
N GLU A 459 14.46 1.38 -13.65
CA GLU A 459 14.32 2.00 -12.33
C GLU A 459 12.88 2.32 -11.89
N VAL A 460 11.85 1.76 -12.54
CA VAL A 460 10.45 1.85 -12.09
C VAL A 460 10.34 1.31 -10.66
N PRO A 461 9.66 2.01 -9.73
CA PRO A 461 9.50 1.52 -8.35
C PRO A 461 8.83 0.16 -8.30
N TYR A 462 9.21 -0.66 -7.31
CA TYR A 462 8.62 -2.00 -7.17
C TYR A 462 8.29 -2.37 -5.74
N LEU A 463 7.25 -3.19 -5.62
CA LEU A 463 6.80 -3.78 -4.37
C LEU A 463 6.78 -5.31 -4.47
N PHE A 464 7.15 -6.00 -3.40
CA PHE A 464 6.79 -7.41 -3.24
C PHE A 464 5.32 -7.53 -2.81
N GLY A 465 4.42 -7.48 -3.80
CA GLY A 465 2.96 -7.34 -3.62
C GLY A 465 2.24 -8.58 -3.08
N GLU A 466 2.84 -9.76 -3.24
CA GLU A 466 2.38 -10.97 -2.55
C GLU A 466 3.56 -11.86 -2.18
N THR A 467 3.48 -12.39 -0.97
CA THR A 467 4.55 -13.21 -0.43
C THR A 467 4.11 -14.28 0.56
N GLY A 468 4.98 -15.28 0.72
CA GLY A 468 5.06 -16.14 1.90
C GLY A 468 5.33 -17.61 1.57
N PHE A 469 4.84 -18.53 2.41
CA PHE A 469 5.23 -19.93 2.38
C PHE A 469 4.42 -20.80 1.42
N PHE A 470 5.05 -21.24 0.33
CA PHE A 470 4.46 -22.16 -0.62
C PHE A 470 4.53 -23.60 -0.10
N SER A 471 3.37 -24.20 0.16
CA SER A 471 3.28 -25.64 0.36
C SER A 471 2.07 -26.19 -0.40
N HIS A 472 2.32 -27.07 -1.37
CA HIS A 472 1.27 -27.72 -2.16
C HIS A 472 0.35 -28.65 -1.35
N THR A 473 0.62 -28.86 -0.04
CA THR A 473 0.01 -29.93 0.77
C THR A 473 -0.37 -29.55 2.21
N SER A 474 -0.02 -28.36 2.69
CA SER A 474 -0.22 -27.88 4.08
C SER A 474 -0.32 -26.35 4.14
N SER A 475 -0.97 -25.78 5.14
CA SER A 475 -0.97 -24.32 5.35
C SER A 475 0.44 -23.83 5.69
N GLY A 476 0.78 -22.59 5.31
CA GLY A 476 2.07 -21.98 5.67
C GLY A 476 2.32 -22.00 7.18
N SER A 477 1.26 -21.90 7.96
CA SER A 477 1.26 -21.98 9.43
C SER A 477 1.69 -23.33 10.02
N GLU A 478 1.56 -24.46 9.30
CA GLU A 478 2.05 -25.76 9.80
C GLU A 478 3.57 -25.85 9.73
N ASN A 479 4.19 -25.22 8.72
CA ASN A 479 5.62 -25.29 8.47
C ASN A 479 6.38 -24.07 9.03
N ASP A 480 5.71 -22.92 9.13
CA ASP A 480 6.22 -21.68 9.70
C ASP A 480 5.28 -21.11 10.78
N PRO A 481 5.03 -21.81 11.90
CA PRO A 481 4.01 -21.43 12.88
C PRO A 481 4.22 -20.07 13.56
N HIS A 482 5.40 -19.47 13.40
CA HIS A 482 5.76 -18.19 14.01
C HIS A 482 6.04 -17.09 12.99
N GLY A 483 5.87 -17.34 11.69
CA GLY A 483 6.04 -16.34 10.65
C GLY A 483 7.50 -15.91 10.45
N TYR A 484 8.45 -16.81 10.67
CA TYR A 484 9.88 -16.60 10.44
C TYR A 484 10.17 -16.07 9.04
N GLN A 485 9.51 -16.65 8.04
CA GLN A 485 9.69 -16.23 6.66
C GLN A 485 9.17 -14.81 6.47
N ASN A 486 8.01 -14.48 7.05
CA ASN A 486 7.44 -13.12 7.00
C ASN A 486 8.41 -12.10 7.64
N HIS A 487 8.98 -12.42 8.81
CA HIS A 487 10.01 -11.61 9.46
C HIS A 487 11.20 -11.32 8.54
N CYS A 488 11.84 -12.36 8.02
CA CYS A 488 13.04 -12.24 7.20
C CYS A 488 12.77 -11.47 5.91
N MET A 489 11.61 -11.71 5.31
CA MET A 489 11.23 -11.06 4.06
C MET A 489 10.97 -9.58 4.22
N ASN A 490 10.30 -9.18 5.30
CA ASN A 490 10.06 -7.76 5.56
C ASN A 490 11.38 -6.99 5.65
N PHE A 491 12.36 -7.50 6.40
CA PHE A 491 13.68 -6.87 6.48
C PHE A 491 14.45 -6.96 5.17
N ALA A 492 14.48 -8.13 4.52
CA ALA A 492 15.14 -8.28 3.22
C ALA A 492 14.63 -7.23 2.22
N SER A 493 13.33 -7.00 2.15
CA SER A 493 12.73 -6.00 1.25
C SER A 493 13.28 -4.60 1.46
N LEU A 494 13.41 -4.14 2.71
CA LEU A 494 13.89 -2.80 3.05
C LEU A 494 15.29 -2.49 2.49
N PHE A 495 16.16 -3.50 2.38
CA PHE A 495 17.56 -3.33 1.95
C PHE A 495 17.79 -3.68 0.48
N THR A 496 16.73 -3.75 -0.32
CA THR A 496 16.82 -4.12 -1.74
C THR A 496 16.41 -3.02 -2.70
N GLY A 497 15.92 -1.89 -2.17
CA GLY A 497 15.38 -0.80 -2.98
C GLY A 497 13.91 -0.97 -3.37
N ALA A 498 13.21 -1.94 -2.78
CA ALA A 498 11.76 -2.03 -2.84
C ALA A 498 11.12 -0.81 -2.16
N VAL A 499 9.94 -0.40 -2.62
CA VAL A 499 9.21 0.76 -2.07
C VAL A 499 8.81 0.58 -0.61
N GLY A 500 8.72 -0.66 -0.11
CA GLY A 500 8.38 -0.97 1.27
C GLY A 500 8.56 -2.43 1.66
N ALA A 501 7.91 -2.85 2.74
CA ALA A 501 7.95 -4.23 3.22
C ALA A 501 7.16 -5.17 2.31
N THR A 502 7.32 -6.47 2.52
CA THR A 502 6.59 -7.47 1.72
C THR A 502 5.16 -7.64 2.18
N ALA A 503 4.22 -7.81 1.26
CA ALA A 503 2.82 -8.03 1.60
C ALA A 503 2.51 -9.54 1.70
N TYR A 504 2.38 -10.05 2.92
CA TYR A 504 2.08 -11.48 3.15
C TYR A 504 0.70 -11.87 2.62
N TRP A 505 0.57 -13.01 1.94
CA TRP A 505 -0.68 -13.41 1.27
C TRP A 505 -1.70 -14.09 2.19
N TRP A 506 -1.32 -14.99 3.10
CA TRP A 506 -2.28 -15.79 3.87
C TRP A 506 -2.77 -15.06 5.12
N TRP A 507 -3.49 -13.94 4.95
CA TRP A 507 -3.89 -13.04 6.06
C TRP A 507 -4.71 -13.69 7.17
N ARG A 508 -5.48 -14.73 6.84
CA ARG A 508 -6.23 -15.52 7.85
C ARG A 508 -5.32 -16.30 8.78
N ASP A 509 -4.32 -16.94 8.19
CA ASP A 509 -3.32 -17.69 8.93
C ASP A 509 -2.47 -16.72 9.74
N ALA A 510 -2.08 -15.60 9.13
CA ALA A 510 -1.38 -14.51 9.79
C ALA A 510 -2.14 -14.02 11.04
N TYR A 511 -3.44 -13.72 10.92
CA TYR A 511 -4.25 -13.28 12.06
C TYR A 511 -4.36 -14.34 13.16
N THR A 512 -4.56 -15.61 12.79
CA THR A 512 -4.70 -16.70 13.78
C THR A 512 -3.38 -17.05 14.49
N HIS A 513 -2.24 -16.72 13.88
CA HIS A 513 -0.90 -16.96 14.41
C HIS A 513 -0.17 -15.67 14.83
N ASN A 514 -0.86 -14.52 14.85
CA ASN A 514 -0.33 -13.22 15.26
C ASN A 514 0.91 -12.77 14.46
N TYR A 515 0.96 -13.01 13.16
CA TYR A 515 2.11 -12.61 12.32
C TYR A 515 2.22 -11.09 12.16
N ALA A 516 1.15 -10.33 12.42
CA ALA A 516 1.21 -8.88 12.37
C ALA A 516 2.27 -8.28 13.30
N GLN A 517 2.66 -9.00 14.36
CA GLN A 517 3.75 -8.60 15.26
C GLN A 517 5.08 -8.31 14.53
N HIS A 518 5.31 -8.95 13.38
CA HIS A 518 6.51 -8.76 12.55
C HIS A 518 6.56 -7.41 11.85
N TYR A 519 5.43 -6.69 11.74
CA TYR A 519 5.39 -5.36 11.13
C TYR A 519 5.87 -4.25 12.05
N LYS A 520 5.75 -4.45 13.37
CA LYS A 520 6.16 -3.47 14.36
C LYS A 520 7.66 -3.17 14.32
N PRO A 521 8.57 -4.16 14.41
CA PRO A 521 10.00 -3.87 14.41
C PRO A 521 10.46 -3.25 13.07
N VAL A 522 9.83 -3.65 11.97
CA VAL A 522 10.06 -3.10 10.62
C VAL A 522 9.63 -1.63 10.58
N SER A 523 8.47 -1.28 11.14
CA SER A 523 7.94 0.09 11.18
C SER A 523 8.80 1.01 12.05
N GLU A 524 9.19 0.55 13.25
CA GLU A 524 10.08 1.29 14.15
C GLU A 524 11.44 1.55 13.48
N PHE A 525 12.04 0.53 12.88
CA PHE A 525 13.32 0.67 12.17
C PHE A 525 13.20 1.59 10.95
N ALA A 526 12.19 1.40 10.10
CA ALA A 526 11.96 2.21 8.90
C ALA A 526 11.80 3.71 9.22
N SER A 527 11.25 4.05 10.40
CA SER A 527 11.13 5.45 10.84
C SER A 527 12.47 6.17 11.05
N ASN A 528 13.57 5.42 11.15
CA ASN A 528 14.93 5.95 11.30
C ASN A 528 15.70 6.06 9.99
N LEU A 529 15.14 5.63 8.85
CA LEU A 529 15.82 5.62 7.57
C LEU A 529 15.66 6.93 6.81
N GLU A 530 16.73 7.41 6.18
CA GLU A 530 16.74 8.65 5.37
C GLU A 530 16.36 8.43 3.89
N LEU A 531 15.54 7.42 3.59
CA LEU A 531 15.30 6.86 2.25
C LEU A 531 14.88 7.85 1.16
N PHE A 532 14.32 8.99 1.54
CA PHE A 532 13.58 9.89 0.66
C PHE A 532 14.38 11.16 0.32
N HIS A 533 15.57 11.35 0.89
CA HIS A 533 16.41 12.52 0.64
C HIS A 533 17.68 12.21 -0.13
N ASP A 534 18.09 10.95 -0.15
CA ASP A 534 19.25 10.46 -0.88
C ASP A 534 18.87 9.27 -1.76
N SER A 535 19.65 9.07 -2.83
CA SER A 535 19.72 7.81 -3.55
C SER A 535 20.64 6.84 -2.83
N TYR A 536 20.42 5.54 -2.98
CA TYR A 536 21.19 4.50 -2.30
C TYR A 536 21.78 3.49 -3.27
N SER A 537 23.00 3.05 -2.97
CA SER A 537 23.57 1.83 -3.52
C SER A 537 23.30 0.67 -2.56
N TYR A 538 22.92 -0.48 -3.10
CA TYR A 538 22.60 -1.68 -2.32
C TYR A 538 23.69 -2.72 -2.52
N THR A 539 24.13 -3.33 -1.43
CA THR A 539 25.20 -4.32 -1.45
C THR A 539 24.79 -5.55 -0.65
N TYR A 540 24.95 -6.72 -1.27
CA TYR A 540 24.87 -8.01 -0.60
C TYR A 540 26.27 -8.64 -0.53
N VAL A 541 26.70 -9.04 0.67
CA VAL A 541 27.97 -9.73 0.91
C VAL A 541 27.80 -10.92 1.84
N VAL A 542 28.62 -11.94 1.61
CA VAL A 542 28.76 -13.10 2.48
C VAL A 542 30.06 -12.93 3.25
N GLN A 543 29.98 -12.89 4.59
CA GLN A 543 31.12 -12.68 5.47
C GLN A 543 31.44 -13.94 6.26
N GLU A 544 32.72 -14.34 6.23
CA GLU A 544 33.26 -15.48 6.98
C GLU A 544 33.99 -14.98 8.23
N PRO A 545 34.03 -15.76 9.33
CA PRO A 545 34.75 -15.37 10.53
C PRO A 545 36.27 -15.28 10.26
N PRO A 546 36.98 -14.36 10.94
CA PRO A 546 38.38 -14.06 10.65
C PRO A 546 39.40 -15.18 10.96
N ASP A 547 39.00 -16.25 11.65
CA ASP A 547 39.86 -17.42 11.94
C ASP A 547 39.12 -18.75 11.73
N PRO A 548 39.30 -19.42 10.58
CA PRO A 548 38.89 -20.81 10.42
C PRO A 548 39.91 -21.66 11.17
N ASN A 549 39.59 -22.08 12.39
CA ASN A 549 40.34 -23.13 13.06
C ASN A 549 40.54 -24.28 12.04
N PRO A 550 41.77 -24.75 11.76
CA PRO A 550 42.02 -25.68 10.65
C PRO A 550 41.41 -27.08 10.85
N GLU A 551 40.84 -27.36 12.02
CA GLU A 551 39.85 -28.41 12.16
C GLU A 551 38.46 -27.77 12.04
N PRO A 552 37.72 -28.00 10.93
CA PRO A 552 36.33 -27.62 10.88
C PRO A 552 35.62 -28.35 12.01
N ASP A 553 35.03 -27.62 12.93
CA ASP A 553 33.91 -28.16 13.69
C ASP A 553 32.81 -28.41 12.65
N PRO A 554 32.47 -29.67 12.33
CA PRO A 554 31.46 -29.95 11.31
C PRO A 554 30.08 -29.37 11.65
N ASP A 555 29.89 -28.90 12.89
CA ASP A 555 28.65 -28.33 13.41
C ASP A 555 28.68 -26.78 13.55
N TYR A 556 29.76 -26.07 13.15
CA TYR A 556 29.89 -24.60 13.34
C TYR A 556 30.52 -23.90 12.12
N ASN A 557 29.69 -23.57 11.11
CA ASN A 557 30.05 -22.70 9.96
C ASN A 557 29.28 -21.38 10.04
N GLN A 558 29.67 -20.50 10.97
CA GLN A 558 28.97 -19.23 11.21
C GLN A 558 29.24 -18.22 10.08
N VAL A 559 28.52 -18.33 8.96
CA VAL A 559 28.57 -17.39 7.85
C VAL A 559 27.53 -16.29 8.07
N THR A 560 27.88 -15.03 7.83
CA THR A 560 26.92 -13.91 7.91
C THR A 560 26.54 -13.43 6.52
N HIS A 561 25.25 -13.48 6.24
CA HIS A 561 24.60 -12.88 5.09
C HIS A 561 24.26 -11.43 5.42
N LEU A 562 25.00 -10.49 4.85
CA LEU A 562 24.82 -9.07 5.12
C LEU A 562 24.32 -8.34 3.88
N THR A 563 23.22 -7.60 4.03
CA THR A 563 22.75 -6.63 3.04
C THR A 563 22.75 -5.26 3.66
N TYR A 564 23.32 -4.29 2.97
CA TYR A 564 23.35 -2.91 3.44
C TYR A 564 23.17 -1.93 2.28
N MET A 565 22.64 -0.76 2.62
CA MET A 565 22.47 0.34 1.69
C MET A 565 23.32 1.53 2.13
N VAL A 566 23.99 2.18 1.18
CA VAL A 566 24.82 3.37 1.41
C VAL A 566 24.29 4.51 0.56
N SER A 567 24.06 5.67 1.18
CA SER A 567 23.62 6.87 0.47
C SER A 567 24.67 7.32 -0.56
N GLU A 568 24.26 7.95 -1.66
CA GLU A 568 25.18 8.39 -2.73
C GLU A 568 26.22 9.43 -2.28
N ASN A 569 25.91 10.21 -1.25
CA ASN A 569 26.88 11.12 -0.61
C ASN A 569 27.86 10.38 0.33
N ASN A 570 27.66 9.08 0.53
CA ASN A 570 28.41 8.17 1.38
C ASN A 570 28.36 8.52 2.87
N GLU A 571 27.38 9.31 3.32
CA GLU A 571 27.25 9.82 4.69
C GLU A 571 26.28 9.01 5.57
N PHE A 572 25.45 8.14 4.98
CA PHE A 572 24.52 7.30 5.69
C PHE A 572 24.65 5.84 5.24
N VAL A 573 24.63 4.92 6.19
CA VAL A 573 24.50 3.48 5.91
C VAL A 573 23.50 2.85 6.87
N ALA A 574 22.70 1.92 6.36
CA ALA A 574 21.91 1.02 7.17
C ALA A 574 22.08 -0.41 6.65
N GLY A 575 22.07 -1.39 7.53
CA GLY A 575 22.21 -2.79 7.13
C GLY A 575 21.48 -3.78 8.01
N TRP A 576 21.23 -4.94 7.42
CA TRP A 576 20.65 -6.12 8.03
C TRP A 576 21.56 -7.32 7.78
N GLY A 577 21.97 -7.96 8.86
CA GLY A 577 22.76 -9.18 8.83
C GLY A 577 22.01 -10.35 9.42
N GLN A 578 22.21 -11.53 8.85
CA GLN A 578 21.61 -12.79 9.28
C GLN A 578 22.66 -13.90 9.27
N ASP A 579 22.61 -14.81 10.24
CA ASP A 579 23.46 -16.00 10.28
C ASP A 579 22.93 -17.11 9.36
N ASP A 580 23.81 -17.81 8.63
CA ASP A 580 23.49 -18.96 7.77
C ASP A 580 22.91 -20.16 8.58
N ASP A 581 23.17 -20.24 9.89
CA ASP A 581 22.52 -21.20 10.79
C ASP A 581 21.02 -20.94 10.97
N PHE A 582 20.59 -19.71 10.68
CA PHE A 582 19.20 -19.27 10.75
C PHE A 582 18.53 -19.22 9.38
N GLU A 583 19.06 -19.88 8.36
CA GLU A 583 18.28 -20.03 7.13
C GLU A 583 17.11 -21.01 7.29
N PHE A 584 16.04 -20.79 6.54
CA PHE A 584 14.77 -21.50 6.73
C PHE A 584 14.93 -23.04 6.60
N ASN A 585 15.81 -23.52 5.72
CA ASN A 585 16.06 -24.95 5.56
C ASN A 585 16.84 -25.53 6.76
N SER A 586 17.81 -24.78 7.27
CA SER A 586 18.60 -25.15 8.46
C SER A 586 17.70 -25.37 9.68
N LEU A 587 16.60 -24.62 9.76
CA LEU A 587 15.61 -24.71 10.84
C LEU A 587 14.62 -25.88 10.69
N LEU A 588 14.51 -26.49 9.50
CA LEU A 588 13.61 -27.63 9.22
C LEU A 588 14.30 -29.00 9.22
N LEU A 589 15.61 -29.06 8.94
CA LEU A 589 16.29 -30.32 8.62
C LEU A 589 16.47 -31.29 9.81
N ASP A 590 16.29 -30.83 11.05
CA ASP A 590 16.59 -31.64 12.24
C ASP A 590 15.36 -32.27 12.90
N SER A 591 14.52 -32.94 12.11
CA SER A 591 13.47 -33.92 12.49
C SER A 591 12.46 -33.58 13.60
N ASN A 592 12.52 -32.40 14.19
CA ASN A 592 11.47 -31.85 15.02
C ASN A 592 11.38 -30.37 14.65
N THR A 593 10.15 -29.89 14.50
CA THR A 593 9.72 -28.49 14.54
C THR A 593 10.17 -27.73 15.81
N LEU A 594 11.16 -28.23 16.54
CA LEU A 594 11.60 -27.83 17.86
C LEU A 594 12.61 -26.70 17.85
N TYR A 595 13.39 -26.44 16.78
CA TYR A 595 14.50 -25.49 16.89
C TYR A 595 13.99 -24.05 17.15
N LEU A 596 13.27 -23.42 16.22
CA LEU A 596 12.62 -22.12 16.45
C LEU A 596 11.65 -22.12 17.64
N ASN A 597 10.86 -23.19 17.80
CA ASN A 597 9.96 -23.34 18.95
C ASN A 597 10.71 -23.36 20.29
N THR A 598 11.93 -23.88 20.34
CA THR A 598 12.74 -23.88 21.57
C THR A 598 13.21 -22.47 21.85
N PHE A 599 13.70 -21.74 20.84
CA PHE A 599 14.26 -20.40 20.99
C PHE A 599 13.23 -19.31 21.29
N LEU A 600 12.07 -19.36 20.63
CA LEU A 600 10.96 -18.45 20.91
C LEU A 600 10.38 -18.64 22.32
N ASN A 601 10.50 -19.84 22.89
CA ASN A 601 10.04 -20.15 24.25
C ASN A 601 11.14 -20.05 25.32
N VAL A 602 12.39 -19.77 24.94
CA VAL A 602 13.51 -19.52 25.87
C VAL A 602 13.47 -18.05 26.28
N ASN A 603 13.64 -17.79 27.58
CA ASN A 603 13.82 -16.43 28.10
C ASN A 603 14.93 -15.74 27.29
N PRO A 604 14.73 -14.54 26.72
CA PRO A 604 15.75 -13.81 25.98
C PRO A 604 17.13 -13.83 26.64
N ASP A 605 17.21 -13.64 27.97
CA ASP A 605 18.47 -13.68 28.74
C ASP A 605 19.25 -15.01 28.69
N ASN A 606 18.66 -16.07 28.15
CA ASN A 606 19.22 -17.42 28.08
C ASN A 606 19.42 -17.91 26.64
N ARG A 607 19.19 -17.06 25.63
CA ARG A 607 19.47 -17.44 24.23
C ARG A 607 21.00 -17.38 24.01
N PRO A 608 21.59 -18.33 23.26
CA PRO A 608 22.98 -18.24 22.85
C PRO A 608 23.27 -17.00 22.00
N ASP A 609 24.47 -16.47 22.17
CA ASP A 609 24.96 -15.30 21.43
C ASP A 609 25.62 -15.75 20.12
N TYR A 610 24.90 -15.58 19.01
CA TYR A 610 25.33 -16.02 17.68
C TYR A 610 26.27 -15.03 16.98
N PHE A 611 26.34 -13.79 17.47
CA PHE A 611 27.12 -12.73 16.85
C PHE A 611 28.23 -12.18 17.75
N GLU A 612 28.47 -12.82 18.91
CA GLU A 612 29.49 -12.41 19.86
C GLU A 612 30.83 -12.10 19.18
N ASN A 613 31.25 -10.84 19.25
CA ASN A 613 32.51 -10.34 18.71
C ASN A 613 32.71 -10.56 17.20
N ARG A 614 31.63 -10.73 16.43
CA ARG A 614 31.73 -10.84 14.97
C ARG A 614 31.98 -9.48 14.35
N ASN A 615 33.01 -9.43 13.50
CA ASN A 615 33.34 -8.25 12.73
C ASN A 615 32.63 -8.33 11.38
N ILE A 616 31.94 -7.25 11.01
CA ILE A 616 31.39 -7.06 9.68
C ILE A 616 32.10 -5.89 8.98
N THR A 617 32.51 -6.12 7.74
CA THR A 617 33.14 -5.10 6.89
C THR A 617 32.08 -4.38 6.08
N ILE A 618 32.07 -3.05 6.15
CA ILE A 618 31.22 -2.16 5.36
C ILE A 618 32.12 -1.33 4.44
N ASP A 619 31.76 -1.21 3.15
CA ASP A 619 32.48 -0.39 2.16
C ASP A 619 31.58 0.73 1.61
N GLY A 620 32.16 1.63 0.81
CA GLY A 620 31.45 2.72 0.16
C GLY A 620 31.24 3.96 1.03
N LEU A 621 31.89 4.05 2.19
CA LEU A 621 31.71 5.15 3.14
C LEU A 621 32.60 6.36 2.84
N LYS A 622 32.17 7.53 3.27
CA LYS A 622 33.00 8.74 3.31
C LYS A 622 34.03 8.61 4.45
N GLN A 623 35.24 9.12 4.25
CA GLN A 623 36.21 9.19 5.33
C GLN A 623 35.72 10.15 6.44
N GLY A 624 35.68 9.69 7.68
CA GLY A 624 35.36 10.51 8.86
C GLY A 624 34.74 9.71 10.00
N TYR A 625 34.01 10.39 10.88
CA TYR A 625 33.38 9.79 12.05
C TYR A 625 31.91 9.51 11.80
N TYR A 626 31.43 8.38 12.30
CA TYR A 626 30.02 8.01 12.24
C TYR A 626 29.48 7.68 13.63
N LYS A 627 28.21 7.99 13.85
CA LYS A 627 27.43 7.47 14.98
C LYS A 627 26.88 6.11 14.60
N LEU A 628 27.39 5.03 15.18
CA LEU A 628 26.83 3.69 15.01
C LEU A 628 25.69 3.46 16.01
N ARG A 629 24.54 3.04 15.50
CA ARG A 629 23.34 2.64 16.25
C ARG A 629 22.96 1.22 15.88
N TRP A 630 22.51 0.46 16.87
CA TRP A 630 22.09 -0.92 16.71
C TRP A 630 20.61 -1.04 17.07
N PHE A 631 19.89 -1.94 16.40
CA PHE A 631 18.45 -2.12 16.62
C PHE A 631 18.12 -3.59 16.79
N ASN A 632 17.18 -3.88 17.69
CA ASN A 632 16.66 -5.22 17.89
C ASN A 632 15.63 -5.54 16.80
N THR A 633 15.76 -6.69 16.15
CA THR A 633 14.84 -7.12 15.08
C THR A 633 13.50 -7.65 15.60
N GLU A 634 13.41 -8.02 16.89
CA GLU A 634 12.18 -8.55 17.52
C GLU A 634 11.17 -7.43 17.84
N ASP A 635 11.64 -6.24 18.24
CA ASP A 635 10.77 -5.12 18.64
C ASP A 635 11.10 -3.77 17.97
N GLY A 636 12.18 -3.70 17.19
CA GLY A 636 12.62 -2.52 16.44
C GLY A 636 13.31 -1.45 17.29
N THR A 637 13.50 -1.69 18.58
CA THR A 637 14.03 -0.68 19.49
C THR A 637 15.53 -0.45 19.27
N GLU A 638 15.95 0.82 19.34
CA GLU A 638 17.37 1.16 19.38
C GLU A 638 17.98 0.62 20.67
N ILE A 639 19.00 -0.21 20.53
CA ILE A 639 19.76 -0.76 21.64
C ILE A 639 20.70 0.33 22.15
N GLU A 640 20.52 0.78 23.40
CA GLU A 640 21.39 1.79 24.02
C GLU A 640 22.84 1.28 24.14
N SER A 641 23.62 1.52 23.09
CA SER A 641 25.08 1.40 23.14
C SER A 641 25.66 2.74 23.56
N GLN A 642 26.61 2.74 24.50
CA GLN A 642 27.39 3.95 24.80
C GLN A 642 27.98 4.46 23.48
N ALA A 643 27.79 5.75 23.16
CA ALA A 643 28.12 6.36 21.87
C ALA A 643 29.31 5.70 21.14
N ASN A 644 29.00 4.80 20.20
CA ASN A 644 30.01 4.09 19.42
C ASN A 644 30.37 4.97 18.21
N LEU A 645 31.32 5.88 18.43
CA LEU A 645 31.96 6.63 17.36
C LEU A 645 32.87 5.70 16.56
N VAL A 646 32.53 5.50 15.30
CA VAL A 646 33.32 4.70 14.35
C VAL A 646 34.14 5.65 13.47
N ASN A 647 35.45 5.44 13.39
CA ASN A 647 36.33 6.22 12.52
C ASN A 647 36.62 5.43 11.23
N VAL A 648 36.12 5.93 10.11
CA VAL A 648 36.32 5.36 8.78
C VAL A 648 37.60 5.95 8.18
N VAL A 649 38.56 5.09 7.83
CA VAL A 649 39.81 5.47 7.16
C VAL A 649 39.80 4.90 5.74
N GLY A 650 39.76 5.77 4.73
CA GLY A 650 39.50 5.37 3.35
C GLY A 650 37.99 5.34 3.07
N SER A 651 37.48 4.21 2.56
CA SER A 651 36.06 3.98 2.28
C SER A 651 35.45 2.80 3.03
N THR A 652 36.25 2.10 3.85
CA THR A 652 35.88 0.81 4.42
C THR A 652 36.09 0.83 5.93
N VAL A 653 35.24 0.12 6.67
CA VAL A 653 35.38 -0.05 8.11
C VAL A 653 34.87 -1.40 8.58
N ASP A 654 35.54 -1.95 9.58
CA ASP A 654 35.06 -3.12 10.31
C ASP A 654 34.32 -2.64 11.56
N ILE A 655 33.07 -3.08 11.73
CA ILE A 655 32.30 -2.87 12.96
C ILE A 655 32.07 -4.21 13.64
N THR A 656 32.14 -4.22 14.97
CA THR A 656 31.91 -5.43 15.77
C THR A 656 30.48 -5.45 16.27
N VAL A 657 29.76 -6.54 16.00
CA VAL A 657 28.41 -6.77 16.51
C VAL A 657 28.50 -6.96 18.05
N PRO A 658 27.81 -6.13 18.86
CA PRO A 658 27.94 -6.20 20.30
C PRO A 658 27.30 -7.47 20.90
N PRO A 659 27.90 -8.04 21.97
CA PRO A 659 27.47 -9.29 22.59
C PRO A 659 26.19 -9.14 23.43
N HIS A 660 25.38 -10.19 23.55
CA HIS A 660 24.14 -10.29 24.33
C HIS A 660 23.00 -9.34 23.93
N TYR A 661 23.20 -8.52 22.88
CA TYR A 661 22.23 -7.55 22.42
C TYR A 661 21.42 -8.03 21.21
N PHE A 662 21.85 -9.13 20.56
CA PHE A 662 21.15 -9.78 19.44
C PHE A 662 20.78 -11.22 19.76
N ASP A 663 20.26 -11.43 20.96
CA ASP A 663 19.56 -12.64 21.35
C ASP A 663 18.17 -12.70 20.65
N THR A 664 18.12 -12.34 19.37
CA THR A 664 16.89 -12.41 18.57
C THR A 664 16.63 -13.88 18.26
N PRO A 665 15.36 -14.34 18.29
CA PRO A 665 15.06 -15.71 17.94
C PRO A 665 15.22 -15.96 16.42
N TYR A 666 15.53 -14.90 15.66
CA TYR A 666 15.67 -14.88 14.22
C TYR A 666 17.14 -14.90 13.74
N GLY A 667 18.10 -14.84 14.67
CA GLY A 667 19.53 -14.90 14.34
C GLY A 667 19.95 -13.80 13.38
N ASP A 668 19.50 -12.58 13.66
CA ASP A 668 19.71 -11.41 12.81
C ASP A 668 19.92 -10.12 13.62
N PHE A 669 20.41 -9.09 12.95
CA PHE A 669 20.68 -7.79 13.55
C PHE A 669 20.48 -6.65 12.56
N LEU A 670 20.26 -5.44 13.10
CA LEU A 670 20.11 -4.21 12.34
C LEU A 670 21.05 -3.13 12.87
N PHE A 671 21.55 -2.28 11.97
CA PHE A 671 22.34 -1.11 12.35
C PHE A 671 22.12 0.07 11.41
N ILE A 672 22.43 1.25 11.92
CA ILE A 672 22.54 2.50 11.17
C ILE A 672 23.87 3.17 11.53
N MET A 673 24.58 3.73 10.56
CA MET A 673 25.69 4.63 10.80
C MET A 673 25.45 5.98 10.11
N ASP A 674 25.40 7.04 10.92
CA ASP A 674 25.19 8.41 10.46
C ASP A 674 26.52 9.20 10.52
N TYR A 675 26.94 9.82 9.42
CA TYR A 675 28.15 10.65 9.39
C TYR A 675 28.01 11.84 10.34
N ILE A 676 29.09 12.13 11.06
CA ILE A 676 29.18 13.29 11.95
C ILE A 676 30.24 14.21 11.37
N ASP A 677 29.81 15.43 11.01
CA ASP A 677 30.74 16.47 10.62
C ASP A 677 31.76 16.70 11.74
N ALA A 678 33.04 16.61 11.38
CA ALA A 678 34.17 16.69 12.30
C ALA A 678 34.17 18.02 13.08
N ASP A 679 33.60 19.10 12.53
CA ASP A 679 33.48 20.39 13.21
C ASP A 679 32.46 20.37 14.38
N ILE A 680 31.51 19.43 14.38
CA ILE A 680 30.44 19.29 15.40
C ILE A 680 30.83 18.22 16.46
N ALA A 681 31.56 17.19 16.07
CA ALA A 681 31.91 16.05 16.95
C ALA A 681 32.75 16.46 18.19
N PHE A 682 33.54 17.53 18.11
CA PHE A 682 34.39 17.98 19.22
C PHE A 682 33.65 18.71 20.35
N TRP A 683 32.34 18.99 20.20
CA TRP A 683 31.60 19.83 21.14
C TRP A 683 30.23 19.24 21.55
N LYS A 684 30.19 18.14 22.31
CA LYS A 684 28.95 17.74 23.02
C LYS A 684 29.20 17.37 24.48
N HIS A 685 28.95 18.36 25.34
CA HIS A 685 28.36 18.34 26.68
C HIS A 685 28.98 19.44 27.58
N PRO A 686 28.45 20.68 27.58
CA PRO A 686 28.82 21.65 28.60
C PRO A 686 28.18 21.26 29.93
N TYR A 687 28.97 20.78 30.90
CA TYR A 687 28.53 20.78 32.29
C TYR A 687 28.62 22.22 32.81
N VAL A 688 27.45 22.81 33.10
CA VAL A 688 27.36 24.13 33.72
C VAL A 688 27.42 23.96 35.24
N PHE A 689 28.56 24.28 35.85
CA PHE A 689 28.68 24.36 37.30
C PHE A 689 28.45 25.80 37.77
N TYR A 690 27.52 25.99 38.71
CA TYR A 690 27.35 27.25 39.43
C TYR A 690 28.25 27.22 40.68
N GLN A 691 29.34 27.97 40.67
CA GLN A 691 30.24 28.06 41.82
C GLN A 691 29.92 29.33 42.63
N ASN A 692 29.27 29.16 43.79
CA ASN A 692 29.06 30.27 44.73
C ASN A 692 30.33 30.52 45.55
N LYS A 693 30.65 31.80 45.77
CA LYS A 693 31.79 32.22 46.59
C LYS A 693 31.40 32.14 48.07
N GLU A 694 32.02 31.23 48.83
CA GLU A 694 31.99 31.35 50.28
C GLU A 694 32.87 32.54 50.70
N GLN A 695 32.23 33.63 51.15
CA GLN A 695 32.86 34.59 52.04
C GLN A 695 32.03 34.70 53.31
N ASN A 696 32.59 34.20 54.42
CA ASN A 696 32.19 34.50 55.78
C ASN A 696 30.68 34.41 56.10
N GLY A 697 30.05 33.26 55.79
CA GLY A 697 28.86 32.81 56.53
C GLY A 697 27.51 33.45 56.19
N SER A 698 27.34 34.13 55.05
CA SER A 698 26.01 34.48 54.54
C SER A 698 25.89 34.20 53.04
N PHE A 699 24.89 33.41 52.64
CA PHE A 699 24.54 33.17 51.24
C PHE A 699 23.84 34.41 50.66
N THR A 700 24.42 35.02 49.63
CA THR A 700 23.72 35.92 48.71
C THR A 700 23.79 35.33 47.30
N PRO A 701 22.70 35.34 46.52
CA PRO A 701 22.66 34.73 45.19
C PRO A 701 23.16 35.73 44.14
N GLU A 702 24.47 35.89 44.02
CA GLU A 702 25.07 36.52 42.84
C GLU A 702 25.94 35.48 42.12
N ILE A 703 25.53 35.12 40.91
CA ILE A 703 26.27 34.20 40.02
C ILE A 703 27.41 35.01 39.41
N ASP A 704 28.61 34.87 39.96
CA ASP A 704 29.78 35.65 39.53
C ASP A 704 30.58 34.94 38.41
N ARG A 705 30.37 33.64 38.17
CA ARG A 705 31.08 32.89 37.13
C ARG A 705 30.32 31.65 36.66
N VAL A 706 30.10 31.56 35.36
CA VAL A 706 29.72 30.30 34.68
C VAL A 706 31.01 29.61 34.27
N VAL A 707 31.29 28.43 34.82
CA VAL A 707 32.39 27.59 34.36
C VAL A 707 31.78 26.54 33.43
N VAL A 708 32.05 26.69 32.13
CA VAL A 708 31.76 25.67 31.13
C VAL A 708 33.01 24.81 31.00
N GLN A 709 32.94 23.56 31.46
CA GLN A 709 34.02 22.60 31.31
C GLN A 709 33.67 21.65 30.16
N TRP A 710 34.46 21.70 29.09
CA TRP A 710 34.36 20.80 27.95
C TRP A 710 35.22 19.57 28.24
N GLN A 711 34.62 18.39 28.22
CA GLN A 711 35.36 17.14 28.37
C GLN A 711 35.53 16.54 26.97
N LEU A 712 36.77 16.54 26.46
CA LEU A 712 37.11 15.75 25.27
C LEU A 712 37.00 14.27 25.66
N THR A 713 36.12 13.52 25.00
CA THR A 713 36.25 12.06 24.94
C THR A 713 37.35 11.74 23.94
N GLU A 714 38.54 11.40 24.44
CA GLU A 714 39.70 11.03 23.61
C GLU A 714 39.43 9.73 22.82
N PRO A 715 39.70 9.68 21.50
CA PRO A 715 40.06 8.44 20.84
C PRO A 715 41.51 8.11 21.21
N LYS A 716 41.78 6.92 21.73
CA LYS A 716 43.16 6.44 21.95
C LYS A 716 43.93 6.46 20.62
N GLY A 717 44.81 7.43 20.42
CA GLY A 717 45.79 7.38 19.31
C GLY A 717 46.25 8.71 18.70
N CYS A 718 45.61 9.85 18.97
CA CYS A 718 46.04 11.12 18.39
C CYS A 718 47.00 11.89 19.30
N ILE A 719 48.27 11.99 18.92
CA ILE A 719 49.21 12.96 19.51
C ILE A 719 48.98 14.29 18.81
N PHE A 720 48.30 15.22 19.49
CA PHE A 720 48.35 16.64 19.14
C PHE A 720 49.47 17.31 19.97
N ASP A 721 50.38 17.98 19.28
CA ASP A 721 51.44 18.79 19.90
C ASP A 721 50.83 20.11 20.39
N TRP A 722 50.71 20.27 21.70
CA TRP A 722 50.15 21.48 22.31
C TRP A 722 51.20 22.59 22.34
N GLY A 723 51.17 23.45 21.33
CA GLY A 723 51.71 24.80 21.45
C GLY A 723 50.76 25.63 22.32
N LEU A 724 51.08 25.80 23.60
CA LEU A 724 50.47 26.83 24.45
C LEU A 724 50.87 28.21 23.89
N ASP A 725 50.00 28.83 23.10
CA ASP A 725 50.05 30.28 22.90
C ASP A 725 49.01 30.92 23.82
N GLU A 726 49.51 31.78 24.70
CA GLU A 726 48.72 32.47 25.70
C GLU A 726 47.84 33.55 25.04
N SER A 727 46.64 33.71 25.60
CA SER A 727 45.78 34.89 25.49
C SER A 727 45.02 35.14 24.16
N TYR A 728 43.75 34.74 24.15
CA TYR A 728 42.70 35.58 23.58
C TYR A 728 41.65 35.88 24.65
N GLY A 729 41.68 37.11 25.17
CA GLY A 729 40.59 37.66 25.94
C GLY A 729 39.40 37.94 25.03
N LEU A 730 38.23 37.41 25.36
CA LEU A 730 36.97 37.81 24.76
C LEU A 730 36.65 39.26 25.19
N PRO A 731 36.36 40.20 24.28
CA PRO A 731 35.70 41.44 24.64
C PRO A 731 34.21 41.16 24.86
N GLY A 732 33.68 41.62 26.00
CA GLY A 732 32.25 41.57 26.30
C GLY A 732 31.45 42.53 25.41
N GLU A 733 30.32 42.08 24.90
CA GLU A 733 28.97 42.25 25.49
C GLU A 733 28.12 41.02 25.13
#